data_AF-A0AAE2QXZ2-F1
#
_entry.id   AF-A0AAE2QXZ2-F1
#
_cell.length_a   1.000
_cell.length_b   1.000
_cell.length_c   1.000
_cell.angle_alpha   90.00
_cell.angle_beta   90.00
_cell.angle_gamma   90.00
#
_symmetry.space_group_name_H-M   'P 1'
#
loop_
_entity.id
_entity.type
_entity.pdbx_description
1 polymer ?
#
loop_
_entity_poly.entity_id
_entity_poly.type
_entity_poly.pdbx_seq_one_letter_code
_entity_poly.pdbx_strand_id
1 'polypeptide(L)'
;MMRVSIPQAVIGAIAAGCLLGVPSAVSTVPAVAQSPGDETGIGCFFDQPTGIVERFARDTLVYRSWHYARAGDMEQAVYALRRAIAIAEVTTDPLLRTELVGETSGLTGAQPSTLEQILDDAIATQQLDIPLAFLPEIEAIAQPLDDLYPALSTKTRVLTRLANTYLQLEQPEQAQRLLAQAWQTASFADGGAFAITVAPIAQGYLELGHTEQAMTILNQALQAAETITQADESYQAQILEPIAVAFAQAGEVEQAIQIAERIEAGSASARALASAAGAYVKLGQPAQAETLFQQAITVAQSLSNTGFPPDSALAEVALRYAQAAPSETVLSVIDGLEVPAIKANALAELAAIYGQHNQIDRAKRLLTQAISALDEVPFHEEPEQTLLSWSETFAANHQTELLLELANTAQRQRFIFPSQMLMLLTEHTTTAGAYDPALQIAEMIPAEEGYYRNSALQQVAVGYARSGNPDQALEVVQTMGLCNEQACQATAFIAVAEAVSKGGQPATALMLLDQAHEILKAAQAPDSNRDIWIELSTQYAIQHSLVGQVDQAADWRDQLIDRLNTLEYFIAAELTRQVIGDFLRTQQVELAVQFAQNLEDTFVQGAGWHEVVLQLLEQGKTELARSLVKEVPTPEGKAQLLIALTDDAIGVGHRDLATDLLSQTLEVAQTIAGPDVRPMDEWDRASTFSALSIRYAALGQSTQAAQIAEMITDESERTALLQRLGCYRDTASPIN
;
A
#
# COMPACT_ATOMS: atom_id res chain seq x y z
N MET A 1 23.48 33.55 17.52
CA MET A 1 24.73 33.24 18.24
C MET A 1 24.45 32.18 19.31
N MET A 2 24.74 30.92 19.00
CA MET A 2 25.32 29.88 19.87
C MET A 2 25.35 28.62 19.01
N ARG A 3 26.53 28.34 18.43
CA ARG A 3 26.82 27.12 17.69
C ARG A 3 27.10 26.03 18.71
N VAL A 4 26.28 24.99 18.75
CA VAL A 4 26.66 23.71 19.35
C VAL A 4 27.23 22.87 18.21
N SER A 5 28.54 22.66 18.25
CA SER A 5 29.27 21.83 17.28
C SER A 5 29.08 20.36 17.63
N ILE A 6 28.37 19.61 16.79
CA ILE A 6 28.33 18.15 16.84
C ILE A 6 29.51 17.64 15.97
N PRO A 7 30.39 16.76 16.47
CA PRO A 7 31.54 16.27 15.72
C PRO A 7 31.11 15.38 14.54
N GLN A 8 31.79 15.55 13.39
CA GLN A 8 31.54 14.85 12.12
C GLN A 8 31.60 13.30 12.19
N ALA A 9 32.09 12.73 13.29
CA ALA A 9 32.09 11.28 13.51
C ALA A 9 30.71 10.69 13.86
N VAL A 10 29.71 11.52 14.21
CA VAL A 10 28.36 11.05 14.56
C VAL A 10 27.39 11.09 13.37
N ILE A 11 27.68 11.90 12.34
CA ILE A 11 26.85 11.97 11.10
C ILE A 11 27.12 10.76 10.19
N GLY A 12 28.32 10.16 10.27
CA GLY A 12 28.67 8.96 9.50
C GLY A 12 28.04 7.65 9.99
N ALA A 13 27.40 7.62 11.16
CA ALA A 13 26.83 6.40 11.74
C ALA A 13 25.30 6.27 11.55
N ILE A 14 24.62 7.32 11.07
CA ILE A 14 23.16 7.30 10.86
C ILE A 14 22.81 6.96 9.40
N ALA A 15 23.74 7.18 8.46
CA ALA A 15 23.55 6.83 7.04
C ALA A 15 23.91 5.37 6.68
N ALA A 16 24.49 4.60 7.61
CA ALA A 16 24.94 3.22 7.37
C ALA A 16 23.95 2.13 7.87
N GLY A 17 22.78 2.52 8.39
CA GLY A 17 21.78 1.59 8.95
C GLY A 17 20.55 1.33 8.07
N CYS A 18 20.51 1.85 6.84
CA CYS A 18 19.34 1.75 5.95
C CYS A 18 19.57 0.89 4.69
N LEU A 19 20.63 0.10 4.63
CA LEU A 19 21.03 -0.65 3.42
C LEU A 19 21.29 -2.11 3.76
N LEU A 20 20.24 -2.86 4.09
CA LEU A 20 20.21 -4.24 4.63
C LEU A 20 20.20 -4.26 6.16
N GLY A 21 19.15 -4.84 6.73
CA GLY A 21 18.98 -4.93 8.18
C GLY A 21 17.53 -5.16 8.58
N VAL A 22 17.18 -6.43 8.78
CA VAL A 22 16.04 -6.88 9.58
C VAL A 22 15.94 -6.01 10.85
N PRO A 23 14.80 -5.36 11.16
CA PRO A 23 14.64 -4.72 12.45
C PRO A 23 14.44 -5.80 13.50
N SER A 24 15.43 -5.98 14.36
CA SER A 24 15.26 -6.67 15.64
C SER A 24 14.32 -5.86 16.54
N ALA A 25 13.01 -6.13 16.48
CA ALA A 25 12.02 -6.11 17.58
C ALA A 25 10.58 -5.94 17.06
N VAL A 26 9.72 -6.95 17.23
CA VAL A 26 8.50 -6.91 18.09
C VAL A 26 8.11 -8.38 18.34
N SER A 27 8.60 -8.92 19.46
CA SER A 27 8.04 -10.13 20.05
C SER A 27 6.98 -9.73 21.06
N THR A 28 5.72 -9.68 20.65
CA THR A 28 4.58 -9.82 21.58
C THR A 28 3.44 -10.55 20.87
N VAL A 29 3.62 -11.85 20.67
CA VAL A 29 2.49 -12.78 20.49
C VAL A 29 1.85 -12.99 21.88
N PRO A 30 0.51 -12.96 22.02
CA PRO A 30 -0.15 -13.26 23.30
C PRO A 30 0.18 -14.69 23.73
N ALA A 31 0.47 -14.86 25.02
CA ALA A 31 0.81 -16.14 25.62
C ALA A 31 -0.30 -17.18 25.40
N VAL A 32 -0.08 -18.10 24.46
CA VAL A 32 -0.85 -19.36 24.37
C VAL A 32 -0.33 -20.28 25.48
N ALA A 33 -1.27 -20.68 26.33
CA ALA A 33 -1.15 -21.53 27.52
C ALA A 33 0.15 -22.34 27.68
N GLN A 34 0.89 -22.02 28.76
CA GLN A 34 2.02 -22.81 29.25
C GLN A 34 1.58 -24.22 29.66
N SER A 35 2.03 -25.22 28.90
CA SER A 35 2.17 -26.59 29.37
C SER A 35 3.52 -26.74 30.08
N PRO A 36 3.59 -27.24 31.33
CA PRO A 36 4.86 -27.40 32.03
C PRO A 36 5.55 -28.70 31.58
N GLY A 37 6.67 -28.57 30.86
CA GLY A 37 7.62 -29.67 30.65
C GLY A 37 8.29 -29.68 29.28
N ASP A 38 9.35 -28.88 29.11
CA ASP A 38 10.63 -29.17 28.42
C ASP A 38 11.30 -27.87 27.92
N GLU A 39 12.25 -27.35 28.71
CA GLU A 39 13.07 -26.16 28.39
C GLU A 39 14.14 -26.42 27.30
N THR A 40 13.89 -27.34 26.36
CA THR A 40 14.74 -27.55 25.17
C THR A 40 14.01 -27.34 23.83
N GLY A 41 12.70 -27.08 23.86
CA GLY A 41 11.84 -27.09 22.66
C GLY A 41 11.76 -25.80 21.83
N ILE A 42 12.41 -24.71 22.21
CA ILE A 42 12.34 -23.42 21.46
C ILE A 42 13.27 -23.43 20.22
N GLY A 43 14.24 -24.34 20.16
CA GLY A 43 15.41 -24.24 19.26
C GLY A 43 15.19 -24.51 17.77
N CYS A 44 14.05 -25.01 17.33
CA CYS A 44 13.84 -25.41 15.93
C CYS A 44 12.65 -24.76 15.23
N PHE A 45 11.97 -23.80 15.85
CA PHE A 45 10.76 -23.18 15.29
C PHE A 45 11.07 -22.32 14.03
N PHE A 46 12.18 -21.57 14.02
CA PHE A 46 12.56 -20.67 12.93
C PHE A 46 13.42 -21.32 11.81
N ASP A 47 13.83 -22.58 11.99
CA ASP A 47 14.78 -23.31 11.14
C ASP A 47 14.17 -24.61 10.59
N GLN A 48 12.88 -24.57 10.23
CA GLN A 48 12.21 -25.61 9.45
C GLN A 48 12.41 -25.35 7.93
N PRO A 49 12.31 -26.38 7.05
CA PRO A 49 12.29 -26.21 5.58
C PRO A 49 11.33 -25.11 5.09
N THR A 50 10.26 -24.92 5.84
CA THR A 50 9.23 -23.91 5.63
C THR A 50 9.75 -22.47 5.75
N GLY A 51 10.65 -22.19 6.69
CA GLY A 51 11.13 -20.83 6.94
C GLY A 51 11.91 -20.20 5.77
N ILE A 52 12.41 -20.98 4.81
CA ILE A 52 13.12 -20.43 3.63
C ILE A 52 12.13 -19.83 2.65
N VAL A 53 11.08 -20.59 2.32
CA VAL A 53 10.01 -20.18 1.43
C VAL A 53 9.20 -19.04 2.07
N GLU A 54 8.99 -19.12 3.38
CA GLU A 54 8.41 -18.05 4.19
C GLU A 54 9.14 -16.73 4.03
N ARG A 55 10.45 -16.73 4.32
CA ARG A 55 11.28 -15.52 4.30
C ARG A 55 11.37 -14.93 2.91
N PHE A 56 11.46 -15.76 1.86
CA PHE A 56 11.47 -15.24 0.50
C PHE A 56 10.14 -14.56 0.14
N ALA A 57 9.01 -15.22 0.39
CA ALA A 57 7.70 -14.65 0.09
C ALA A 57 7.39 -13.43 0.97
N ARG A 58 7.72 -13.44 2.27
CA ARG A 58 7.56 -12.31 3.19
C ARG A 58 8.54 -11.16 2.92
N ASP A 59 9.82 -11.42 3.13
CA ASP A 59 10.86 -10.41 3.24
C ASP A 59 11.26 -9.84 1.86
N THR A 60 10.98 -10.58 0.78
CA THR A 60 11.26 -10.12 -0.60
C THR A 60 9.98 -9.73 -1.32
N LEU A 61 9.06 -10.67 -1.54
CA LEU A 61 7.92 -10.43 -2.44
C LEU A 61 6.84 -9.53 -1.82
N VAL A 62 6.39 -9.82 -0.60
CA VAL A 62 5.37 -9.01 0.10
C VAL A 62 5.95 -7.65 0.50
N TYR A 63 7.17 -7.61 1.02
CA TYR A 63 7.82 -6.36 1.42
C TYR A 63 8.05 -5.42 0.22
N ARG A 64 8.59 -5.92 -0.90
CA ARG A 64 8.76 -5.11 -2.11
C ARG A 64 7.42 -4.69 -2.69
N SER A 65 6.41 -5.57 -2.68
CA SER A 65 5.05 -5.22 -3.11
C SER A 65 4.50 -4.00 -2.34
N TRP A 66 4.67 -3.98 -1.02
CA TRP A 66 4.26 -2.85 -0.19
C TRP A 66 4.99 -1.55 -0.54
N HIS A 67 6.32 -1.61 -0.73
CA HIS A 67 7.10 -0.43 -1.14
C HIS A 67 6.73 0.06 -2.53
N TYR A 68 6.49 -0.84 -3.47
CA TYR A 68 6.01 -0.50 -4.81
C TYR A 68 4.65 0.20 -4.75
N ALA A 69 3.70 -0.33 -3.99
CA ALA A 69 2.39 0.29 -3.81
C ALA A 69 2.51 1.70 -3.23
N ARG A 70 3.31 1.87 -2.18
CA ARG A 70 3.56 3.18 -1.54
C ARG A 70 4.30 4.17 -2.44
N ALA A 71 5.11 3.67 -3.38
CA ALA A 71 5.77 4.48 -4.40
C ALA A 71 4.87 4.77 -5.61
N GLY A 72 3.62 4.29 -5.63
CA GLY A 72 2.68 4.43 -6.74
C GLY A 72 2.97 3.48 -7.92
N ASP A 73 3.86 2.50 -7.76
CA ASP A 73 4.23 1.50 -8.76
C ASP A 73 3.39 0.23 -8.62
N MET A 74 2.09 0.39 -8.86
CA MET A 74 1.11 -0.65 -8.60
C MET A 74 1.32 -1.91 -9.47
N GLU A 75 1.88 -1.76 -10.68
CA GLU A 75 2.15 -2.92 -11.55
C GLU A 75 3.19 -3.86 -10.94
N GLN A 76 4.32 -3.32 -10.45
CA GLN A 76 5.32 -4.14 -9.75
C GLN A 76 4.79 -4.66 -8.41
N ALA A 77 3.95 -3.87 -7.73
CA ALA A 77 3.29 -4.31 -6.50
C ALA A 77 2.46 -5.58 -6.71
N VAL A 78 1.67 -5.62 -7.79
CA VAL A 78 0.83 -6.77 -8.10
C VAL A 78 1.62 -7.96 -8.63
N TYR A 79 2.67 -7.76 -9.44
CA TYR A 79 3.52 -8.86 -9.88
C TYR A 79 4.20 -9.58 -8.70
N ALA A 80 4.82 -8.82 -7.79
CA ALA A 80 5.47 -9.38 -6.62
C ALA A 80 4.46 -10.13 -5.72
N LEU A 81 3.27 -9.55 -5.54
CA LEU A 81 2.22 -10.16 -4.73
C LEU A 81 1.66 -11.45 -5.35
N ARG A 82 1.38 -11.46 -6.66
CA ARG A 82 0.97 -12.66 -7.39
C ARG A 82 1.97 -13.80 -7.18
N ARG A 83 3.27 -13.47 -7.21
CA ARG A 83 4.33 -14.47 -7.00
C ARG A 83 4.30 -15.02 -5.58
N ALA A 84 4.10 -14.17 -4.57
CA ALA A 84 3.99 -14.60 -3.17
C ALA A 84 2.83 -15.58 -2.96
N ILE A 85 1.68 -15.34 -3.60
CA ILE A 85 0.52 -16.25 -3.50
C ILE A 85 0.74 -17.56 -4.26
N ALA A 86 1.35 -17.54 -5.45
CA ALA A 86 1.67 -18.77 -6.17
C ALA A 86 2.56 -19.71 -5.34
N ILE A 87 3.48 -19.13 -4.55
CA ILE A 87 4.31 -19.88 -3.60
C ILE A 87 3.46 -20.45 -2.45
N ALA A 88 2.52 -19.68 -1.89
CA ALA A 88 1.63 -20.15 -0.84
C ALA A 88 0.76 -21.34 -1.31
N GLU A 89 0.22 -21.32 -2.54
CA GLU A 89 -0.62 -22.39 -3.08
C GLU A 89 0.07 -23.76 -3.06
N VAL A 90 1.31 -23.81 -3.53
CA VAL A 90 2.05 -25.08 -3.65
C VAL A 90 2.79 -25.49 -2.37
N THR A 91 2.78 -24.64 -1.35
CA THR A 91 3.43 -24.90 -0.06
C THR A 91 2.69 -25.99 0.72
N THR A 92 3.27 -27.16 0.96
CA THR A 92 2.56 -28.27 1.62
C THR A 92 2.39 -28.13 3.13
N ASP A 93 3.14 -27.23 3.79
CA ASP A 93 3.03 -27.01 5.24
C ASP A 93 1.86 -26.07 5.57
N PRO A 94 0.85 -26.52 6.34
CA PRO A 94 -0.34 -25.72 6.64
C PRO A 94 -0.08 -24.45 7.44
N LEU A 95 0.90 -24.45 8.35
CA LEU A 95 1.22 -23.30 9.20
C LEU A 95 1.97 -22.23 8.41
N LEU A 96 2.94 -22.64 7.61
CA LEU A 96 3.66 -21.73 6.71
C LEU A 96 2.72 -21.08 5.70
N ARG A 97 1.88 -21.92 5.10
CA ARG A 97 0.90 -21.48 4.14
C ARG A 97 -0.08 -20.47 4.76
N THR A 98 -0.44 -20.69 6.02
CA THR A 98 -1.25 -19.75 6.83
C THR A 98 -0.57 -18.41 7.03
N GLU A 99 0.71 -18.40 7.40
CA GLU A 99 1.48 -17.19 7.68
C GLU A 99 1.67 -16.33 6.42
N LEU A 100 2.03 -16.96 5.29
CA LEU A 100 2.16 -16.29 3.99
C LEU A 100 0.83 -15.70 3.48
N VAL A 101 -0.28 -16.41 3.68
CA VAL A 101 -1.62 -15.88 3.39
C VAL A 101 -1.97 -14.73 4.33
N GLY A 102 -1.65 -14.83 5.62
CA GLY A 102 -1.91 -13.78 6.62
C GLY A 102 -1.13 -12.50 6.36
N GLU A 103 0.08 -12.57 5.83
CA GLU A 103 0.90 -11.39 5.51
C GLU A 103 0.49 -10.73 4.19
N THR A 104 0.02 -11.51 3.20
CA THR A 104 -0.54 -10.98 1.94
C THR A 104 -1.94 -10.37 2.12
N SER A 105 -2.72 -10.89 3.08
CA SER A 105 -4.10 -10.51 3.40
C SER A 105 -4.28 -9.76 4.73
N GLY A 106 -3.17 -9.35 5.37
CA GLY A 106 -3.13 -8.45 6.52
C GLY A 106 -3.15 -9.19 7.85
N LEU A 107 -2.15 -8.95 8.68
CA LEU A 107 -2.07 -9.53 10.02
C LEU A 107 -3.23 -8.98 10.88
N THR A 108 -4.16 -9.87 11.21
CA THR A 108 -5.05 -9.76 12.38
C THR A 108 -5.82 -8.45 12.52
N GLY A 109 -7.02 -8.38 11.94
CA GLY A 109 -8.16 -7.65 12.52
C GLY A 109 -8.14 -6.12 12.59
N ALA A 110 -6.99 -5.45 12.47
CA ALA A 110 -6.88 -4.00 12.70
C ALA A 110 -5.94 -3.25 11.74
N GLN A 111 -5.09 -3.92 10.97
CA GLN A 111 -4.24 -3.29 9.95
C GLN A 111 -4.70 -3.73 8.56
N PRO A 112 -4.85 -2.82 7.58
CA PRO A 112 -5.17 -3.20 6.22
C PRO A 112 -4.02 -4.01 5.61
N SER A 113 -4.36 -5.07 4.91
CA SER A 113 -3.41 -5.89 4.16
C SER A 113 -2.72 -5.14 3.04
N THR A 114 -1.64 -5.68 2.47
CA THR A 114 -1.06 -5.11 1.24
C THR A 114 -2.10 -5.04 0.12
N LEU A 115 -3.01 -6.01 0.04
CA LEU A 115 -4.16 -5.95 -0.89
C LEU A 115 -5.16 -4.84 -0.54
N GLU A 116 -5.53 -4.70 0.74
CA GLU A 116 -6.43 -3.65 1.20
C GLU A 116 -5.79 -2.28 1.02
N GLN A 117 -4.50 -2.12 1.25
CA GLN A 117 -3.75 -0.88 1.01
C GLN A 117 -3.62 -0.57 -0.48
N ILE A 118 -3.35 -1.56 -1.34
CA ILE A 118 -3.36 -1.35 -2.79
C ILE A 118 -4.75 -0.89 -3.25
N LEU A 119 -5.82 -1.50 -2.74
CA LEU A 119 -7.18 -1.08 -3.05
C LEU A 119 -7.47 0.32 -2.52
N ASP A 120 -7.13 0.61 -1.26
CA ASP A 120 -7.36 1.90 -0.62
C ASP A 120 -6.56 3.01 -1.31
N ASP A 121 -5.27 2.79 -1.61
CA ASP A 121 -4.41 3.74 -2.33
C ASP A 121 -4.86 3.92 -3.77
N ALA A 122 -5.28 2.86 -4.47
CA ALA A 122 -5.73 2.97 -5.84
C ALA A 122 -7.12 3.63 -5.98
N ILE A 123 -7.99 3.45 -4.97
CA ILE A 123 -9.25 4.19 -4.82
C ILE A 123 -8.95 5.65 -4.45
N ALA A 124 -8.04 5.91 -3.51
CA ALA A 124 -7.68 7.24 -3.02
C ALA A 124 -6.94 8.08 -4.07
N THR A 125 -6.06 7.46 -4.86
CA THR A 125 -5.32 8.13 -5.94
C THR A 125 -6.11 8.17 -7.26
N GLN A 126 -7.31 7.57 -7.30
CA GLN A 126 -8.19 7.42 -8.47
C GLN A 126 -7.45 7.11 -9.77
N GLN A 127 -6.35 6.35 -9.69
CA GLN A 127 -5.73 5.74 -10.84
C GLN A 127 -6.60 4.56 -11.30
N LEU A 128 -7.91 4.74 -11.50
CA LEU A 128 -8.94 3.68 -11.61
C LEU A 128 -8.65 2.65 -12.71
N ASP A 129 -7.81 2.99 -13.68
CA ASP A 129 -7.29 2.08 -14.71
C ASP A 129 -6.43 0.94 -14.12
N ILE A 130 -5.72 1.22 -13.02
CA ILE A 130 -4.79 0.33 -12.32
C ILE A 130 -5.52 -0.63 -11.35
N PRO A 131 -6.35 -0.21 -10.37
CA PRO A 131 -7.08 -1.16 -9.53
C PRO A 131 -7.97 -2.05 -10.37
N LEU A 132 -8.68 -1.53 -11.39
CA LEU A 132 -9.54 -2.35 -12.27
C LEU A 132 -8.79 -3.40 -13.07
N ALA A 133 -7.63 -3.07 -13.64
CA ALA A 133 -6.81 -4.02 -14.37
C ALA A 133 -6.32 -5.16 -13.46
N PHE A 134 -6.09 -4.85 -12.19
CA PHE A 134 -5.57 -5.80 -11.21
C PHE A 134 -6.64 -6.45 -10.31
N LEU A 135 -7.88 -5.96 -10.24
CA LEU A 135 -8.96 -6.57 -9.43
C LEU A 135 -9.21 -8.05 -9.80
N PRO A 136 -9.22 -8.46 -11.10
CA PRO A 136 -9.33 -9.87 -11.46
C PRO A 136 -8.14 -10.70 -10.98
N GLU A 137 -6.97 -10.09 -10.87
CA GLU A 137 -5.76 -10.73 -10.40
C GLU A 137 -5.78 -10.89 -8.87
N ILE A 138 -6.23 -9.87 -8.15
CA ILE A 138 -6.49 -9.93 -6.70
C ILE A 138 -7.59 -10.95 -6.40
N GLU A 139 -8.64 -11.02 -7.23
CA GLU A 139 -9.66 -12.05 -7.13
C GLU A 139 -9.06 -13.45 -7.33
N ALA A 140 -8.26 -13.65 -8.38
CA ALA A 140 -7.60 -14.93 -8.64
C ALA A 140 -6.69 -15.35 -7.47
N ILE A 141 -5.98 -14.38 -6.89
CA ILE A 141 -5.18 -14.52 -5.68
C ILE A 141 -6.03 -14.96 -4.46
N ALA A 142 -7.26 -14.46 -4.35
CA ALA A 142 -8.17 -14.80 -3.25
C ALA A 142 -8.85 -16.17 -3.39
N GLN A 143 -8.94 -16.72 -4.61
CA GLN A 143 -9.59 -18.01 -4.85
C GLN A 143 -9.00 -19.21 -4.07
N PRO A 144 -7.67 -19.45 -4.05
CA PRO A 144 -7.09 -20.59 -3.35
C PRO A 144 -7.24 -20.56 -1.83
N LEU A 145 -7.66 -19.43 -1.24
CA LEU A 145 -7.76 -19.26 0.21
C LEU A 145 -8.81 -20.17 0.90
N ASP A 146 -9.74 -20.77 0.15
CA ASP A 146 -10.77 -21.69 0.68
C ASP A 146 -10.16 -22.94 1.35
N ASP A 147 -9.08 -23.47 0.77
CA ASP A 147 -8.51 -24.77 1.16
C ASP A 147 -7.52 -24.66 2.34
N LEU A 148 -7.15 -23.43 2.69
CA LEU A 148 -5.98 -23.15 3.53
C LEU A 148 -6.36 -22.71 4.94
N TYR A 149 -7.57 -22.18 5.12
CA TYR A 149 -7.97 -21.63 6.41
C TYR A 149 -9.50 -21.52 6.63
N PRO A 150 -10.18 -22.57 7.15
CA PRO A 150 -11.61 -22.50 7.47
C PRO A 150 -11.96 -21.58 8.65
N ALA A 151 -10.99 -21.24 9.52
CA ALA A 151 -11.25 -20.65 10.85
C ALA A 151 -10.99 -19.13 10.98
N LEU A 152 -10.41 -18.47 9.98
CA LEU A 152 -10.15 -17.04 9.89
C LEU A 152 -10.91 -16.64 8.64
N SER A 153 -11.88 -15.76 8.80
CA SER A 153 -12.76 -15.26 7.74
C SER A 153 -12.04 -14.42 6.67
N THR A 154 -10.76 -14.66 6.41
CA THR A 154 -9.89 -13.89 5.53
C THR A 154 -10.40 -13.88 4.09
N LYS A 155 -10.66 -15.06 3.49
CA LYS A 155 -11.22 -15.11 2.13
C LYS A 155 -12.56 -14.39 2.07
N THR A 156 -13.45 -14.66 3.01
CA THR A 156 -14.76 -13.98 3.08
C THR A 156 -14.60 -12.47 3.18
N ARG A 157 -13.67 -11.96 4.01
CA ARG A 157 -13.38 -10.53 4.15
C ARG A 157 -12.82 -9.94 2.87
N VAL A 158 -11.82 -10.56 2.26
CA VAL A 158 -11.20 -10.10 1.00
C VAL A 158 -12.24 -10.07 -0.11
N LEU A 159 -13.04 -11.12 -0.29
CA LEU A 159 -14.11 -11.17 -1.29
C LEU A 159 -15.18 -10.11 -1.02
N THR A 160 -15.55 -9.88 0.25
CA THR A 160 -16.55 -8.87 0.62
C THR A 160 -16.03 -7.46 0.35
N ARG A 161 -14.76 -7.18 0.67
CA ARG A 161 -14.13 -5.89 0.35
C ARG A 161 -14.01 -5.67 -1.15
N LEU A 162 -13.52 -6.67 -1.90
CA LEU A 162 -13.49 -6.60 -3.36
C LEU A 162 -14.87 -6.32 -3.93
N ALA A 163 -15.91 -6.99 -3.42
CA ALA A 163 -17.27 -6.72 -3.83
C ALA A 163 -17.68 -5.27 -3.58
N ASN A 164 -17.40 -4.73 -2.39
CA ASN A 164 -17.68 -3.33 -2.06
C ASN A 164 -16.88 -2.36 -2.96
N THR A 165 -15.64 -2.67 -3.29
CA THR A 165 -14.86 -1.91 -4.28
C THR A 165 -15.53 -1.97 -5.66
N TYR A 166 -15.96 -3.14 -6.12
CA TYR A 166 -16.71 -3.25 -7.38
C TYR A 166 -18.04 -2.47 -7.33
N LEU A 167 -18.72 -2.38 -6.18
CA LEU A 167 -19.92 -1.54 -6.03
C LEU A 167 -19.60 -0.06 -6.20
N GLN A 168 -18.52 0.43 -5.58
CA GLN A 168 -18.04 1.81 -5.73
C GLN A 168 -17.65 2.14 -7.18
N LEU A 169 -17.14 1.14 -7.91
CA LEU A 169 -16.76 1.25 -9.33
C LEU A 169 -17.93 1.01 -10.29
N GLU A 170 -19.17 1.01 -9.79
CA GLU A 170 -20.40 0.79 -10.57
C GLU A 170 -20.40 -0.54 -11.36
N GLN A 171 -19.78 -1.59 -10.79
CA GLN A 171 -19.71 -2.94 -11.35
C GLN A 171 -20.53 -3.95 -10.52
N PRO A 172 -21.86 -3.86 -10.56
CA PRO A 172 -22.74 -4.63 -9.68
C PRO A 172 -22.72 -6.15 -9.96
N GLU A 173 -22.45 -6.57 -11.21
CA GLU A 173 -22.42 -7.99 -11.56
C GLU A 173 -21.24 -8.73 -10.89
N GLN A 174 -20.06 -8.11 -10.91
CA GLN A 174 -18.85 -8.60 -10.26
C GLN A 174 -19.04 -8.62 -8.74
N ALA A 175 -19.57 -7.52 -8.17
CA ALA A 175 -19.88 -7.43 -6.75
C ALA A 175 -20.83 -8.55 -6.30
N GLN A 176 -21.93 -8.77 -7.03
CA GLN A 176 -22.90 -9.82 -6.70
C GLN A 176 -22.26 -11.21 -6.70
N ARG A 177 -21.45 -11.52 -7.70
CA ARG A 177 -20.74 -12.80 -7.81
C ARG A 177 -19.81 -13.02 -6.61
N LEU A 178 -19.06 -11.99 -6.21
CA LEU A 178 -18.14 -12.07 -5.08
C LEU A 178 -18.86 -12.14 -3.73
N LEU A 179 -19.97 -11.42 -3.54
CA LEU A 179 -20.82 -11.55 -2.34
C LEU A 179 -21.43 -12.96 -2.23
N ALA A 180 -21.82 -13.57 -3.35
CA ALA A 180 -22.31 -14.95 -3.38
C ALA A 180 -21.22 -15.94 -2.97
N GLN A 181 -19.99 -15.76 -3.45
CA GLN A 181 -18.84 -16.57 -3.03
C GLN A 181 -18.50 -16.34 -1.55
N ALA A 182 -18.42 -15.09 -1.11
CA ALA A 182 -18.14 -14.73 0.29
C ALA A 182 -19.16 -15.38 1.24
N TRP A 183 -20.45 -15.37 0.86
CA TRP A 183 -21.51 -16.02 1.62
C TRP A 183 -21.34 -17.55 1.71
N GLN A 184 -20.96 -18.20 0.61
CA GLN A 184 -20.69 -19.64 0.62
C GLN A 184 -19.51 -19.99 1.53
N THR A 185 -18.42 -19.23 1.48
CA THR A 185 -17.24 -19.43 2.34
C THR A 185 -17.54 -19.10 3.80
N ALA A 186 -18.47 -18.18 4.10
CA ALA A 186 -18.82 -17.83 5.48
C ALA A 186 -19.39 -19.00 6.29
N SER A 187 -19.88 -20.05 5.63
CA SER A 187 -20.46 -21.24 6.27
C SER A 187 -19.49 -22.04 7.17
N PHE A 188 -18.19 -21.73 7.13
CA PHE A 188 -17.17 -22.35 7.99
C PHE A 188 -16.87 -21.59 9.29
N ALA A 189 -17.40 -20.36 9.44
CA ALA A 189 -17.26 -19.60 10.68
C ALA A 189 -18.35 -19.99 11.69
N ASP A 190 -17.97 -20.11 12.97
CA ASP A 190 -18.90 -20.42 14.08
C ASP A 190 -19.04 -19.23 15.05
N GLY A 191 -20.22 -19.11 15.67
CA GLY A 191 -20.48 -18.15 16.77
C GLY A 191 -20.25 -16.68 16.40
N GLY A 192 -19.46 -15.96 17.20
CA GLY A 192 -19.21 -14.52 17.03
C GLY A 192 -18.40 -14.17 15.79
N ALA A 193 -17.50 -15.05 15.37
CA ALA A 193 -16.72 -14.88 14.15
C ALA A 193 -17.62 -14.92 12.90
N PHE A 194 -18.66 -15.76 12.90
CA PHE A 194 -19.67 -15.79 11.84
C PHE A 194 -20.41 -14.45 11.76
N ALA A 195 -20.94 -13.98 12.89
CA ALA A 195 -21.77 -12.79 12.98
C ALA A 195 -21.05 -11.50 12.50
N ILE A 196 -19.78 -11.32 12.89
CA ILE A 196 -18.94 -10.18 12.45
C ILE A 196 -18.67 -10.25 10.94
N THR A 197 -18.47 -11.45 10.42
CA THR A 197 -18.05 -11.66 9.03
C THR A 197 -19.19 -11.46 8.03
N VAL A 198 -20.42 -11.83 8.38
CA VAL A 198 -21.53 -11.88 7.42
C VAL A 198 -22.38 -10.61 7.35
N ALA A 199 -22.32 -9.74 8.38
CA ALA A 199 -23.04 -8.47 8.35
C ALA A 199 -22.59 -7.56 7.17
N PRO A 200 -21.29 -7.40 6.87
CA PRO A 200 -20.84 -6.68 5.67
C PRO A 200 -21.31 -7.31 4.35
N ILE A 201 -21.45 -8.64 4.27
CA ILE A 201 -21.99 -9.31 3.09
C ILE A 201 -23.45 -8.92 2.87
N ALA A 202 -24.25 -8.91 3.94
CA ALA A 202 -25.64 -8.48 3.88
C ALA A 202 -25.76 -7.02 3.44
N GLN A 203 -24.88 -6.14 3.93
CA GLN A 203 -24.84 -4.73 3.51
C GLN A 203 -24.56 -4.60 2.01
N GLY A 204 -23.59 -5.34 1.47
CA GLY A 204 -23.34 -5.36 0.02
C GLY A 204 -24.55 -5.83 -0.79
N TYR A 205 -25.31 -6.82 -0.30
CA TYR A 205 -26.57 -7.22 -0.93
C TYR A 205 -27.66 -6.14 -0.84
N LEU A 206 -27.71 -5.35 0.23
CA LEU A 206 -28.63 -4.22 0.35
C LEU A 206 -28.30 -3.11 -0.65
N GLU A 207 -27.02 -2.81 -0.86
CA GLU A 207 -26.56 -1.86 -1.89
C GLU A 207 -26.94 -2.31 -3.31
N LEU A 208 -26.92 -3.62 -3.58
CA LEU A 208 -27.43 -4.22 -4.82
C LEU A 208 -28.97 -4.24 -4.93
N GLY A 209 -29.70 -3.88 -3.87
CA GLY A 209 -31.16 -3.97 -3.82
C GLY A 209 -31.71 -5.39 -3.59
N HIS A 210 -30.86 -6.36 -3.22
CA HIS A 210 -31.25 -7.73 -2.93
C HIS A 210 -31.66 -7.93 -1.46
N THR A 211 -32.71 -7.21 -1.02
CA THR A 211 -33.15 -7.17 0.38
C THR A 211 -33.51 -8.54 0.96
N GLU A 212 -34.13 -9.43 0.18
CA GLU A 212 -34.50 -10.78 0.67
C GLU A 212 -33.27 -11.64 1.03
N GLN A 213 -32.20 -11.55 0.23
CA GLN A 213 -30.95 -12.26 0.49
C GLN A 213 -30.25 -11.68 1.71
N ALA A 214 -30.17 -10.35 1.79
CA ALA A 214 -29.61 -9.67 2.95
C ALA A 214 -30.35 -10.05 4.25
N MET A 215 -31.69 -10.05 4.23
CA MET A 215 -32.52 -10.44 5.38
C MET A 215 -32.30 -11.88 5.82
N THR A 216 -32.09 -12.81 4.88
CA THR A 216 -31.75 -14.19 5.21
C THR A 216 -30.43 -14.26 5.97
N ILE A 217 -29.41 -13.55 5.50
CA ILE A 217 -28.08 -13.49 6.11
C ILE A 217 -28.15 -12.84 7.50
N LEU A 218 -28.84 -11.71 7.64
CA LEU A 218 -28.96 -10.97 8.89
C LEU A 218 -29.66 -11.77 9.99
N ASN A 219 -30.72 -12.52 9.65
CA ASN A 219 -31.39 -13.37 10.62
C ASN A 219 -30.46 -14.49 11.12
N GLN A 220 -29.64 -15.07 10.25
CA GLN A 220 -28.64 -16.07 10.66
C GLN A 220 -27.52 -15.45 11.51
N ALA A 221 -27.06 -14.24 11.16
CA ALA A 221 -26.07 -13.50 11.93
C ALA A 221 -26.57 -13.21 13.35
N LEU A 222 -27.81 -12.74 13.48
CA LEU A 222 -28.44 -12.47 14.77
C LEU A 222 -28.60 -13.75 15.60
N GLN A 223 -29.06 -14.84 14.99
CA GLN A 223 -29.17 -16.13 15.68
C GLN A 223 -27.81 -16.61 16.20
N ALA A 224 -26.75 -16.48 15.40
CA ALA A 224 -25.39 -16.82 15.84
C ALA A 224 -24.93 -15.92 16.99
N ALA A 225 -25.16 -14.61 16.91
CA ALA A 225 -24.86 -13.66 17.98
C ALA A 225 -25.56 -14.02 19.31
N GLU A 226 -26.79 -14.50 19.24
CA GLU A 226 -27.58 -14.91 20.42
C GLU A 226 -27.05 -16.16 21.14
N THR A 227 -26.26 -16.99 20.45
CA THR A 227 -25.62 -18.16 21.09
C THR A 227 -24.42 -17.80 21.97
N ILE A 228 -23.94 -16.55 21.90
CA ILE A 228 -22.75 -16.08 22.61
C ILE A 228 -23.17 -15.54 23.98
N THR A 229 -23.10 -16.41 24.99
CA THR A 229 -23.63 -16.11 26.33
C THR A 229 -22.58 -15.58 27.33
N GLN A 230 -21.29 -15.57 26.95
CA GLN A 230 -20.17 -15.13 27.81
C GLN A 230 -19.21 -14.20 27.05
N ALA A 231 -19.74 -13.13 26.46
CA ALA A 231 -18.94 -12.06 25.88
C ALA A 231 -18.86 -10.88 26.86
N ASP A 232 -17.74 -10.17 26.85
CA ASP A 232 -17.72 -8.83 27.45
C ASP A 232 -18.52 -7.83 26.62
N GLU A 233 -18.85 -6.68 27.22
CA GLU A 233 -19.66 -5.62 26.61
C GLU A 233 -19.07 -5.12 25.28
N SER A 234 -17.74 -5.09 25.15
CA SER A 234 -17.05 -4.61 23.94
C SER A 234 -17.18 -5.61 22.80
N TYR A 235 -16.95 -6.89 23.06
CA TYR A 235 -17.08 -7.95 22.07
C TYR A 235 -18.54 -8.11 21.62
N GLN A 236 -19.50 -8.00 22.55
CA GLN A 236 -20.93 -8.03 22.21
C GLN A 236 -21.32 -6.83 21.32
N ALA A 237 -20.80 -5.63 21.61
CA ALA A 237 -21.04 -4.44 20.80
C ALA A 237 -20.48 -4.60 19.36
N GLN A 238 -19.27 -5.15 19.22
CA GLN A 238 -18.65 -5.43 17.91
C GLN A 238 -19.49 -6.39 17.05
N ILE A 239 -20.29 -7.26 17.67
CA ILE A 239 -21.16 -8.21 16.98
C ILE A 239 -22.53 -7.59 16.67
N LEU A 240 -23.18 -6.99 17.66
CA LEU A 240 -24.58 -6.55 17.54
C LEU A 240 -24.73 -5.24 16.78
N GLU A 241 -23.76 -4.33 16.84
CA GLU A 241 -23.87 -3.04 16.18
C GLU A 241 -23.94 -3.18 14.64
N PRO A 242 -23.03 -3.90 13.95
CA PRO A 242 -23.11 -4.06 12.50
C PRO A 242 -24.42 -4.73 12.04
N ILE A 243 -24.92 -5.68 12.83
CA ILE A 243 -26.20 -6.37 12.56
C ILE A 243 -27.37 -5.38 12.67
N ALA A 244 -27.44 -4.58 13.73
CA ALA A 244 -28.47 -3.57 13.91
C ALA A 244 -28.47 -2.54 12.77
N VAL A 245 -27.28 -2.08 12.37
CA VAL A 245 -27.11 -1.14 11.24
C VAL A 245 -27.62 -1.74 9.94
N ALA A 246 -27.30 -3.01 9.67
CA ALA A 246 -27.74 -3.66 8.44
C ALA A 246 -29.26 -3.92 8.43
N PHE A 247 -29.89 -4.28 9.57
CA PHE A 247 -31.36 -4.33 9.66
C PHE A 247 -32.00 -2.95 9.41
N ALA A 248 -31.41 -1.87 9.93
CA ALA A 248 -31.88 -0.52 9.66
C ALA A 248 -31.79 -0.18 8.16
N GLN A 249 -30.67 -0.51 7.51
CA GLN A 249 -30.50 -0.33 6.06
C GLN A 249 -31.52 -1.15 5.24
N ALA A 250 -31.89 -2.35 5.72
CA ALA A 250 -32.92 -3.18 5.11
C ALA A 250 -34.35 -2.64 5.29
N GLY A 251 -34.54 -1.63 6.14
CA GLY A 251 -35.85 -1.04 6.46
C GLY A 251 -36.58 -1.73 7.62
N GLU A 252 -35.97 -2.69 8.29
CA GLU A 252 -36.51 -3.38 9.47
C GLU A 252 -36.14 -2.60 10.74
N VAL A 253 -36.73 -1.40 10.86
CA VAL A 253 -36.30 -0.40 11.84
C VAL A 253 -36.56 -0.85 13.27
N GLU A 254 -37.70 -1.49 13.54
CA GLU A 254 -38.07 -1.96 14.87
C GLU A 254 -37.12 -3.04 15.39
N GLN A 255 -36.70 -3.97 14.54
CA GLN A 255 -35.71 -5.00 14.88
C GLN A 255 -34.34 -4.36 15.12
N ALA A 256 -33.94 -3.39 14.29
CA ALA A 256 -32.70 -2.65 14.50
C ALA A 256 -32.68 -1.94 15.88
N ILE A 257 -33.80 -1.32 16.28
CA ILE A 257 -33.96 -0.68 17.59
C ILE A 257 -33.83 -1.72 18.72
N GLN A 258 -34.54 -2.84 18.61
CA GLN A 258 -34.50 -3.91 19.63
C GLN A 258 -33.07 -4.45 19.83
N ILE A 259 -32.31 -4.59 18.74
CA ILE A 259 -30.91 -5.02 18.81
C ILE A 259 -30.06 -3.92 19.42
N ALA A 260 -30.24 -2.66 19.02
CA ALA A 260 -29.49 -1.52 19.55
C ALA A 260 -29.70 -1.33 21.07
N GLU A 261 -30.92 -1.55 21.57
CA GLU A 261 -31.25 -1.48 23.00
C GLU A 261 -30.65 -2.62 23.83
N ARG A 262 -30.22 -3.72 23.20
CA ARG A 262 -29.50 -4.83 23.85
C ARG A 262 -28.00 -4.60 23.96
N ILE A 263 -27.48 -3.55 23.30
CA ILE A 263 -26.04 -3.23 23.35
C ILE A 263 -25.76 -2.46 24.64
N GLU A 264 -25.03 -3.07 25.57
CA GLU A 264 -24.67 -2.46 26.85
C GLU A 264 -23.66 -1.31 26.69
N ALA A 265 -22.78 -1.41 25.68
CA ALA A 265 -21.86 -0.33 25.33
C ALA A 265 -22.61 0.89 24.75
N GLY A 266 -22.80 1.93 25.57
CA GLY A 266 -23.64 3.07 25.24
C GLY A 266 -23.29 3.82 23.95
N SER A 267 -22.01 3.89 23.56
CA SER A 267 -21.61 4.53 22.29
C SER A 267 -22.05 3.73 21.06
N ALA A 268 -21.89 2.39 21.08
CA ALA A 268 -22.35 1.51 20.01
C ALA A 268 -23.88 1.46 19.93
N SER A 269 -24.57 1.44 21.08
CA SER A 269 -26.03 1.55 21.12
C SER A 269 -26.52 2.86 20.48
N ALA A 270 -25.94 4.00 20.87
CA ALA A 270 -26.31 5.30 20.31
C ALA A 270 -26.09 5.36 18.79
N ARG A 271 -24.97 4.84 18.29
CA ARG A 271 -24.69 4.74 16.85
C ARG A 271 -25.71 3.88 16.10
N ALA A 272 -26.09 2.73 16.65
CA ALA A 272 -27.09 1.86 16.04
C ALA A 272 -28.50 2.51 16.03
N LEU A 273 -28.89 3.18 17.11
CA LEU A 273 -30.13 3.96 17.19
C LEU A 273 -30.17 5.09 16.16
N ALA A 274 -29.05 5.80 15.96
CA ALA A 274 -28.95 6.86 14.95
C ALA A 274 -29.14 6.31 13.52
N SER A 275 -28.57 5.13 13.21
CA SER A 275 -28.79 4.46 11.92
C SER A 275 -30.25 4.05 11.71
N ALA A 276 -30.90 3.52 12.76
CA ALA A 276 -32.33 3.23 12.73
C ALA A 276 -33.19 4.50 12.53
N ALA A 277 -32.81 5.62 13.15
CA ALA A 277 -33.47 6.91 12.93
C ALA A 277 -33.35 7.36 11.46
N GLY A 278 -32.15 7.21 10.86
CA GLY A 278 -31.96 7.49 9.44
C GLY A 278 -32.80 6.58 8.53
N ALA A 279 -33.02 5.32 8.91
CA ALA A 279 -33.89 4.41 8.18
C ALA A 279 -35.36 4.88 8.18
N TYR A 280 -35.87 5.39 9.32
CA TYR A 280 -37.20 6.01 9.36
C TYR A 280 -37.33 7.20 8.39
N VAL A 281 -36.29 8.02 8.22
CA VAL A 281 -36.30 9.11 7.23
C VAL A 281 -36.49 8.55 5.82
N LYS A 282 -35.71 7.53 5.44
CA LYS A 282 -35.78 6.88 4.13
C LYS A 282 -37.16 6.25 3.87
N LEU A 283 -37.83 5.77 4.91
CA LEU A 283 -39.20 5.25 4.87
C LEU A 283 -40.30 6.33 4.89
N GLY A 284 -39.94 7.62 4.90
CA GLY A 284 -40.90 8.73 4.91
C GLY A 284 -41.57 8.94 6.28
N GLN A 285 -40.92 8.55 7.37
CA GLN A 285 -41.41 8.65 8.76
C GLN A 285 -40.56 9.64 9.60
N PRO A 286 -40.46 10.92 9.22
CA PRO A 286 -39.54 11.88 9.85
C PRO A 286 -39.83 12.17 11.32
N ALA A 287 -41.09 12.04 11.78
CA ALA A 287 -41.43 12.27 13.19
C ALA A 287 -40.89 11.17 14.12
N GLN A 288 -40.94 9.91 13.67
CA GLN A 288 -40.35 8.78 14.39
C GLN A 288 -38.83 8.84 14.32
N ALA A 289 -38.28 9.21 13.15
CA ALA A 289 -36.85 9.45 12.97
C ALA A 289 -36.31 10.46 13.98
N GLU A 290 -36.95 11.63 14.09
CA GLU A 290 -36.54 12.68 15.02
C GLU A 290 -36.62 12.21 16.48
N THR A 291 -37.70 11.51 16.85
CA THR A 291 -37.84 10.97 18.22
C THR A 291 -36.72 10.00 18.57
N LEU A 292 -36.40 9.09 17.65
CA LEU A 292 -35.34 8.10 17.83
C LEU A 292 -33.95 8.73 17.81
N PHE A 293 -33.74 9.76 16.99
CA PHE A 293 -32.50 10.53 16.98
C PHE A 293 -32.26 11.23 18.33
N GLN A 294 -33.30 11.82 18.93
CA GLN A 294 -33.21 12.40 20.28
C GLN A 294 -32.91 11.35 21.37
N GLN A 295 -33.44 10.13 21.22
CA GLN A 295 -33.07 9.00 22.08
C GLN A 295 -31.58 8.66 21.92
N ALA A 296 -31.07 8.58 20.69
CA ALA A 296 -29.65 8.32 20.42
C ALA A 296 -28.74 9.39 21.05
N ILE A 297 -29.10 10.67 20.93
CA ILE A 297 -28.40 11.79 21.57
C ILE A 297 -28.39 11.63 23.09
N THR A 298 -29.52 11.26 23.69
CA THR A 298 -29.63 11.06 25.15
C THR A 298 -28.71 9.94 25.63
N VAL A 299 -28.64 8.84 24.89
CA VAL A 299 -27.72 7.72 25.19
C VAL A 299 -26.26 8.19 25.08
N ALA A 300 -25.89 8.91 24.01
CA ALA A 300 -24.54 9.45 23.84
C ALA A 300 -24.16 10.44 24.96
N GLN A 301 -25.05 11.33 25.37
CA GLN A 301 -24.83 12.27 26.48
C GLN A 301 -24.59 11.57 27.81
N SER A 302 -25.26 10.44 28.05
CA SER A 302 -25.13 9.69 29.30
C SER A 302 -23.72 9.12 29.53
N LEU A 303 -22.89 9.03 28.47
CA LEU A 303 -21.49 8.61 28.53
C LEU A 303 -20.61 9.59 29.31
N SER A 304 -21.01 10.85 29.45
CA SER A 304 -20.30 11.82 30.32
C SER A 304 -20.13 11.32 31.76
N ASN A 305 -21.04 10.46 32.24
CA ASN A 305 -20.97 9.84 33.56
C ASN A 305 -19.86 8.76 33.68
N THR A 306 -19.21 8.38 32.58
CA THR A 306 -18.14 7.36 32.53
C THR A 306 -16.73 7.95 32.52
N GLY A 307 -16.60 9.29 32.55
CA GLY A 307 -15.31 9.98 32.57
C GLY A 307 -14.72 10.31 31.19
N PHE A 308 -15.41 9.95 30.10
CA PHE A 308 -15.07 10.32 28.74
C PHE A 308 -15.95 11.51 28.26
N PRO A 309 -15.40 12.49 27.52
CA PRO A 309 -16.23 13.55 26.93
C PRO A 309 -17.23 12.94 25.94
N PRO A 310 -18.52 13.31 25.99
CA PRO A 310 -19.56 12.72 25.14
C PRO A 310 -19.44 13.15 23.67
N ASP A 311 -18.60 14.15 23.38
CA ASP A 311 -18.48 14.82 22.09
C ASP A 311 -18.22 13.89 20.92
N SER A 312 -17.32 12.90 21.07
CA SER A 312 -17.06 11.93 20.00
C SER A 312 -18.31 11.14 19.65
N ALA A 313 -19.02 10.62 20.66
CA ALA A 313 -20.24 9.85 20.45
C ALA A 313 -21.37 10.73 19.90
N LEU A 314 -21.46 12.00 20.33
CA LEU A 314 -22.45 12.95 19.83
C LEU A 314 -22.20 13.32 18.37
N ALA A 315 -20.94 13.57 17.99
CA ALA A 315 -20.54 13.81 16.61
C ALA A 315 -20.91 12.61 15.73
N GLU A 316 -20.52 11.39 16.12
CA GLU A 316 -20.83 10.15 15.38
C GLU A 316 -22.35 9.95 15.19
N VAL A 317 -23.14 10.15 16.25
CA VAL A 317 -24.60 10.05 16.21
C VAL A 317 -25.21 11.09 15.26
N ALA A 318 -24.77 12.34 15.38
CA ALA A 318 -25.26 13.45 14.55
C ALA A 318 -24.96 13.21 13.07
N LEU A 319 -23.72 12.83 12.74
CA LEU A 319 -23.27 12.57 11.37
C LEU A 319 -23.95 11.35 10.76
N ARG A 320 -24.12 10.25 11.51
CA ARG A 320 -24.87 9.08 11.03
C ARG A 320 -26.31 9.42 10.66
N TYR A 321 -27.00 10.23 11.47
CA TYR A 321 -28.34 10.67 11.14
C TYR A 321 -28.35 11.65 9.95
N ALA A 322 -27.35 12.52 9.87
CA ALA A 322 -27.20 13.51 8.79
C ALA A 322 -27.07 12.88 7.41
N GLN A 323 -26.50 11.67 7.29
CA GLN A 323 -26.45 10.92 6.03
C GLN A 323 -27.85 10.69 5.42
N ALA A 324 -28.89 10.57 6.24
CA ALA A 324 -30.28 10.47 5.76
C ALA A 324 -31.01 11.82 5.78
N ALA A 325 -30.78 12.63 6.81
CA ALA A 325 -31.47 13.90 7.02
C ALA A 325 -30.50 14.98 7.55
N PRO A 326 -29.70 15.62 6.68
CA PRO A 326 -28.91 16.77 7.10
C PRO A 326 -29.89 17.90 7.47
N SER A 327 -29.83 18.37 8.71
CA SER A 327 -30.84 19.26 9.30
C SER A 327 -30.25 20.24 10.32
N GLU A 328 -31.04 21.25 10.71
CA GLU A 328 -30.67 22.20 11.76
C GLU A 328 -30.54 21.52 13.14
N THR A 329 -31.28 20.43 13.40
CA THR A 329 -31.12 19.66 14.64
C THR A 329 -29.72 19.05 14.71
N VAL A 330 -29.24 18.43 13.62
CA VAL A 330 -27.88 17.89 13.52
C VAL A 330 -26.86 19.00 13.79
N LEU A 331 -27.01 20.15 13.11
CA LEU A 331 -26.10 21.27 13.29
C LEU A 331 -26.11 21.77 14.74
N SER A 332 -27.27 21.84 15.40
CA SER A 332 -27.36 22.25 16.81
C SER A 332 -26.62 21.29 17.75
N VAL A 333 -26.59 19.99 17.46
CA VAL A 333 -25.82 19.01 18.24
C VAL A 333 -24.32 19.26 18.05
N ILE A 334 -23.88 19.42 16.80
CA ILE A 334 -22.48 19.66 16.46
C ILE A 334 -21.99 21.02 16.99
N ASP A 335 -22.82 22.05 16.95
CA ASP A 335 -22.51 23.37 17.50
C ASP A 335 -22.34 23.34 19.03
N GLY A 336 -23.02 22.42 19.70
CA GLY A 336 -22.95 22.21 21.14
C GLY A 336 -21.74 21.40 21.62
N LEU A 337 -20.91 20.87 20.72
CA LEU A 337 -19.67 20.17 21.07
C LEU A 337 -18.66 21.14 21.71
N GLU A 338 -18.01 20.71 22.78
CA GLU A 338 -17.09 21.51 23.58
C GLU A 338 -15.62 21.34 23.16
N VAL A 339 -15.25 20.17 22.63
CA VAL A 339 -13.89 19.85 22.17
C VAL A 339 -13.70 20.39 20.75
N PRO A 340 -12.84 21.42 20.53
CA PRO A 340 -12.74 22.09 19.23
C PRO A 340 -12.31 21.17 18.09
N ALA A 341 -11.40 20.23 18.34
CA ALA A 341 -10.93 19.29 17.32
C ALA A 341 -12.06 18.36 16.83
N ILE A 342 -12.89 17.86 17.74
CA ILE A 342 -14.04 17.02 17.40
C ILE A 342 -15.09 17.84 16.66
N LYS A 343 -15.36 19.07 17.14
CA LYS A 343 -16.30 19.99 16.49
C LYS A 343 -15.88 20.35 15.07
N ALA A 344 -14.61 20.67 14.86
CA ALA A 344 -14.05 20.99 13.56
C ALA A 344 -14.27 19.82 12.58
N ASN A 345 -13.88 18.61 12.97
CA ASN A 345 -14.07 17.40 12.15
C ASN A 345 -15.55 17.14 11.86
N ALA A 346 -16.42 17.25 12.86
CA ALA A 346 -17.85 17.04 12.66
C ALA A 346 -18.48 18.08 11.71
N LEU A 347 -18.06 19.34 11.78
CA LEU A 347 -18.52 20.37 10.84
C LEU A 347 -18.01 20.12 9.42
N ALA A 348 -16.77 19.67 9.25
CA ALA A 348 -16.20 19.34 7.94
C ALA A 348 -16.87 18.11 7.30
N GLU A 349 -17.12 17.06 8.09
CA GLU A 349 -17.86 15.88 7.60
C GLU A 349 -19.31 16.24 7.28
N LEU A 350 -19.97 17.06 8.11
CA LEU A 350 -21.30 17.56 7.78
C LEU A 350 -21.29 18.40 6.49
N ALA A 351 -20.25 19.21 6.25
CA ALA A 351 -20.07 19.91 4.98
C ALA A 351 -19.98 18.93 3.81
N ALA A 352 -19.23 17.82 3.95
CA ALA A 352 -19.18 16.76 2.94
C ALA A 352 -20.59 16.19 2.66
N ILE A 353 -21.37 15.89 3.71
CA ILE A 353 -22.74 15.36 3.57
C ILE A 353 -23.64 16.34 2.81
N TYR A 354 -23.62 17.63 3.19
CA TYR A 354 -24.38 18.66 2.44
C TYR A 354 -23.90 18.77 0.98
N GLY A 355 -22.60 18.61 0.72
CA GLY A 355 -22.02 18.57 -0.62
C GLY A 355 -22.57 17.42 -1.46
N GLN A 356 -22.63 16.20 -0.90
CA GLN A 356 -23.21 15.01 -1.56
C GLN A 356 -24.70 15.22 -1.89
N HIS A 357 -25.42 15.95 -1.04
CA HIS A 357 -26.81 16.32 -1.27
C HIS A 357 -26.98 17.55 -2.19
N ASN A 358 -25.91 17.97 -2.88
CA ASN A 358 -25.85 19.11 -3.81
C ASN A 358 -26.27 20.45 -3.17
N GLN A 359 -26.03 20.63 -1.87
CA GLN A 359 -26.28 21.86 -1.12
C GLN A 359 -24.98 22.64 -0.88
N ILE A 360 -24.29 22.97 -1.98
CA ILE A 360 -22.91 23.49 -1.97
C ILE A 360 -22.73 24.76 -1.12
N ASP A 361 -23.67 25.71 -1.18
CA ASP A 361 -23.59 26.95 -0.37
C ASP A 361 -23.64 26.70 1.13
N ARG A 362 -24.37 25.67 1.57
CA ARG A 362 -24.42 25.28 2.98
C ARG A 362 -23.13 24.57 3.37
N ALA A 363 -22.67 23.65 2.53
CA ALA A 363 -21.42 22.94 2.73
C ALA A 363 -20.23 23.91 2.88
N LYS A 364 -20.08 24.91 1.99
CA LYS A 364 -19.03 25.93 2.10
C LYS A 364 -19.09 26.71 3.41
N ARG A 365 -20.28 27.12 3.86
CA ARG A 365 -20.45 27.83 5.14
C ARG A 365 -20.03 26.96 6.33
N LEU A 366 -20.40 25.68 6.32
CA LEU A 366 -20.03 24.73 7.37
C LEU A 366 -18.52 24.48 7.37
N LEU A 367 -17.89 24.38 6.20
CA LEU A 367 -16.45 24.28 6.08
C LEU A 367 -15.74 25.51 6.69
N THR A 368 -16.25 26.72 6.44
CA THR A 368 -15.72 27.93 7.10
C THR A 368 -15.84 27.85 8.64
N GLN A 369 -16.96 27.32 9.15
CA GLN A 369 -17.13 27.10 10.60
C GLN A 369 -16.20 26.01 11.14
N ALA A 370 -16.00 24.92 10.39
CA ALA A 370 -15.07 23.84 10.73
C ALA A 370 -13.65 24.38 10.89
N ILE A 371 -13.20 25.21 9.94
CA ILE A 371 -11.89 25.84 9.99
C ILE A 371 -11.79 26.84 11.15
N SER A 372 -12.87 27.57 11.46
CA SER A 372 -12.90 28.46 12.63
C SER A 372 -12.79 27.69 13.95
N ALA A 373 -13.41 26.51 14.05
CA ALA A 373 -13.26 25.63 15.22
C ALA A 373 -11.85 25.03 15.29
N LEU A 374 -11.23 24.75 14.14
CA LEU A 374 -9.86 24.26 14.06
C LEU A 374 -8.85 25.31 14.56
N ASP A 375 -9.12 26.61 14.38
CA ASP A 375 -8.28 27.70 14.93
C ASP A 375 -8.21 27.68 16.47
N GLU A 376 -9.19 27.07 17.15
CA GLU A 376 -9.19 26.93 18.61
C GLU A 376 -8.40 25.71 19.09
N VAL A 377 -7.99 24.81 18.18
CA VAL A 377 -7.21 23.62 18.50
C VAL A 377 -5.75 23.99 18.80
N PRO A 378 -5.18 23.50 19.92
CA PRO A 378 -3.78 23.76 20.24
C PRO A 378 -2.84 23.29 19.13
N PHE A 379 -1.85 24.13 18.80
CA PHE A 379 -0.90 23.90 17.71
C PHE A 379 -0.16 22.54 17.72
N HIS A 380 -0.02 21.90 18.89
CA HIS A 380 0.64 20.60 19.03
C HIS A 380 -0.23 19.40 18.62
N GLU A 381 -1.49 19.63 18.24
CA GLU A 381 -2.41 18.60 17.71
C GLU A 381 -2.47 18.59 16.17
N GLU A 382 -1.44 19.13 15.51
CA GLU A 382 -1.20 19.05 14.05
C GLU A 382 -2.43 19.39 13.15
N PRO A 383 -2.99 20.61 13.21
CA PRO A 383 -4.16 21.00 12.42
C PRO A 383 -3.98 20.88 10.89
N GLU A 384 -2.73 20.88 10.41
CA GLU A 384 -2.40 20.66 9.00
C GLU A 384 -2.79 19.24 8.54
N GLN A 385 -2.58 18.20 9.37
CA GLN A 385 -2.99 16.82 9.05
C GLN A 385 -4.51 16.69 8.93
N THR A 386 -5.23 17.38 9.82
CA THR A 386 -6.71 17.42 9.79
C THR A 386 -7.23 18.01 8.48
N LEU A 387 -6.63 19.10 8.00
CA LEU A 387 -7.00 19.70 6.72
C LEU A 387 -6.70 18.79 5.53
N LEU A 388 -5.59 18.05 5.57
CA LEU A 388 -5.25 17.06 4.55
C LEU A 388 -6.31 15.95 4.50
N SER A 389 -6.68 15.38 5.65
CA SER A 389 -7.74 14.37 5.72
C SER A 389 -9.09 14.86 5.18
N TRP A 390 -9.45 16.13 5.46
CA TRP A 390 -10.66 16.72 4.88
C TRP A 390 -10.56 16.85 3.36
N SER A 391 -9.40 17.24 2.84
CA SER A 391 -9.19 17.36 1.41
C SER A 391 -9.23 16.01 0.67
N GLU A 392 -8.68 14.96 1.25
CA GLU A 392 -8.81 13.59 0.73
C GLU A 392 -10.28 13.19 0.65
N THR A 393 -11.05 13.47 1.71
CA THR A 393 -12.48 13.21 1.76
C THR A 393 -13.24 13.97 0.68
N PHE A 394 -12.98 15.27 0.50
CA PHE A 394 -13.64 16.06 -0.54
C PHE A 394 -13.24 15.64 -1.95
N ALA A 395 -11.97 15.26 -2.17
CA ALA A 395 -11.47 14.72 -3.42
C ALA A 395 -12.16 13.40 -3.78
N ALA A 396 -12.23 12.45 -2.84
CA ALA A 396 -12.90 11.17 -3.03
C ALA A 396 -14.39 11.31 -3.37
N ASN A 397 -15.04 12.34 -2.86
CA ASN A 397 -16.44 12.65 -3.14
C ASN A 397 -16.66 13.56 -4.37
N HIS A 398 -15.59 13.87 -5.14
CA HIS A 398 -15.61 14.81 -6.26
C HIS A 398 -16.17 16.20 -5.91
N GLN A 399 -15.97 16.66 -4.67
CA GLN A 399 -16.47 17.93 -4.14
C GLN A 399 -15.49 19.08 -4.41
N THR A 400 -15.25 19.34 -5.68
CA THR A 400 -14.26 20.33 -6.16
C THR A 400 -14.47 21.73 -5.59
N GLU A 401 -15.72 22.13 -5.41
CA GLU A 401 -16.09 23.43 -4.82
C GLU A 401 -15.68 23.56 -3.35
N LEU A 402 -15.66 22.46 -2.59
CA LEU A 402 -15.18 22.45 -1.20
C LEU A 402 -13.66 22.43 -1.13
N LEU A 403 -12.98 21.71 -2.04
CA LEU A 403 -11.53 21.76 -2.19
C LEU A 403 -11.03 23.18 -2.47
N LEU A 404 -11.69 23.89 -3.39
CA LEU A 404 -11.38 25.30 -3.67
C LEU A 404 -11.63 26.21 -2.47
N GLU A 405 -12.71 26.00 -1.71
CA GLU A 405 -13.00 26.78 -0.51
C GLU A 405 -11.96 26.52 0.60
N LEU A 406 -11.54 25.26 0.76
CA LEU A 406 -10.49 24.85 1.68
C LEU A 406 -9.16 25.54 1.33
N ALA A 407 -8.77 25.52 0.05
CA ALA A 407 -7.58 26.21 -0.44
C ALA A 407 -7.65 27.74 -0.21
N ASN A 408 -8.80 28.36 -0.50
CA ASN A 408 -9.01 29.80 -0.28
C ASN A 408 -8.86 30.19 1.19
N THR A 409 -9.29 29.31 2.08
CA THR A 409 -9.18 29.54 3.52
C THR A 409 -7.76 29.31 4.00
N ALA A 410 -7.09 28.25 3.52
CA ALA A 410 -5.68 27.97 3.74
C ALA A 410 -4.77 29.15 3.37
N GLN A 411 -5.09 29.84 2.27
CA GLN A 411 -4.34 31.02 1.84
C GLN A 411 -4.52 32.24 2.77
N ARG A 412 -5.69 32.39 3.41
CA ARG A 412 -6.03 33.58 4.22
C ARG A 412 -5.58 33.50 5.67
N GLN A 413 -5.44 32.29 6.22
CA GLN A 413 -5.04 32.08 7.61
C GLN A 413 -3.51 31.93 7.75
N ARG A 414 -3.00 32.11 8.98
CA ARG A 414 -1.58 31.95 9.31
C ARG A 414 -1.23 30.50 9.61
N PHE A 415 -1.25 29.66 8.58
CA PHE A 415 -0.60 28.34 8.66
C PHE A 415 0.92 28.50 8.64
N ILE A 416 1.65 27.51 9.16
CA ILE A 416 3.11 27.57 9.19
C ILE A 416 3.67 27.36 7.78
N PHE A 417 2.98 26.55 6.95
CA PHE A 417 3.39 26.26 5.57
C PHE A 417 2.22 26.31 4.56
N PRO A 418 1.63 27.50 4.29
CA PRO A 418 0.45 27.62 3.41
C PRO A 418 0.71 27.13 1.97
N SER A 419 1.90 27.38 1.41
CA SER A 419 2.27 26.93 0.07
C SER A 419 2.42 25.41 -0.04
N GLN A 420 2.92 24.76 1.02
CA GLN A 420 2.99 23.30 1.09
C GLN A 420 1.58 22.70 1.14
N MET A 421 0.69 23.28 1.96
CA MET A 421 -0.72 22.87 2.02
C MET A 421 -1.42 23.03 0.67
N LEU A 422 -1.25 24.17 -0.01
CA LEU A 422 -1.82 24.41 -1.34
C LEU A 422 -1.26 23.44 -2.40
N MET A 423 0.01 23.06 -2.31
CA MET A 423 0.60 22.03 -3.18
C MET A 423 -0.06 20.66 -2.95
N LEU A 424 -0.25 20.23 -1.70
CA LEU A 424 -0.93 18.97 -1.39
C LEU A 424 -2.42 18.99 -1.78
N LEU A 425 -3.11 20.12 -1.59
CA LEU A 425 -4.48 20.30 -2.07
C LEU A 425 -4.56 20.23 -3.60
N THR A 426 -3.57 20.76 -4.31
CA THR A 426 -3.47 20.62 -5.77
C THR A 426 -3.34 19.16 -6.15
N GLU A 427 -2.54 18.38 -5.42
CA GLU A 427 -2.36 16.94 -5.63
C GLU A 427 -3.69 16.21 -5.52
N HIS A 428 -4.39 16.34 -4.39
CA HIS A 428 -5.68 15.68 -4.15
C HIS A 428 -6.76 16.11 -5.14
N THR A 429 -6.73 17.37 -5.58
CA THR A 429 -7.68 17.87 -6.59
C THR A 429 -7.35 17.34 -7.99
N THR A 430 -6.07 17.17 -8.31
CA THR A 430 -5.60 16.59 -9.58
C THR A 430 -5.94 15.10 -9.65
N THR A 431 -5.72 14.34 -8.56
CA THR A 431 -6.06 12.91 -8.50
C THR A 431 -7.56 12.69 -8.65
N ALA A 432 -8.41 13.57 -8.10
CA ALA A 432 -9.86 13.55 -8.29
C ALA A 432 -10.34 13.85 -9.74
N GLY A 433 -9.42 14.03 -10.69
CA GLY A 433 -9.72 14.36 -12.09
C GLY A 433 -10.15 15.81 -12.33
N ALA A 434 -10.07 16.66 -11.30
CA ALA A 434 -10.52 18.04 -11.35
C ALA A 434 -9.37 19.01 -11.70
N TYR A 435 -8.82 18.88 -12.91
CA TYR A 435 -7.60 19.58 -13.32
C TYR A 435 -7.75 21.11 -13.37
N ASP A 436 -8.91 21.63 -13.78
CA ASP A 436 -9.19 23.08 -13.80
C ASP A 436 -9.20 23.67 -12.37
N PRO A 437 -9.97 23.12 -11.41
CA PRO A 437 -9.84 23.49 -10.00
C PRO A 437 -8.43 23.32 -9.44
N ALA A 438 -7.73 22.23 -9.77
CA ALA A 438 -6.38 22.00 -9.30
C ALA A 438 -5.41 23.08 -9.80
N LEU A 439 -5.53 23.49 -11.07
CA LEU A 439 -4.76 24.60 -11.63
C LEU A 439 -5.01 25.90 -10.87
N GLN A 440 -6.27 26.21 -10.53
CA GLN A 440 -6.60 27.39 -9.74
C GLN A 440 -5.92 27.35 -8.36
N ILE A 441 -5.92 26.21 -7.68
CA ILE A 441 -5.25 26.03 -6.38
C ILE A 441 -3.73 26.20 -6.53
N ALA A 442 -3.13 25.60 -7.55
CA ALA A 442 -1.70 25.75 -7.83
C ALA A 442 -1.31 27.22 -8.07
N GLU A 443 -2.14 27.97 -8.78
CA GLU A 443 -1.92 29.39 -9.08
C GLU A 443 -2.02 30.31 -7.86
N MET A 444 -2.69 29.87 -6.79
CA MET A 444 -2.75 30.58 -5.50
C MET A 444 -1.41 30.56 -4.75
N ILE A 445 -0.51 29.64 -5.07
CA ILE A 445 0.83 29.57 -4.51
C ILE A 445 1.65 30.76 -5.05
N PRO A 446 2.29 31.58 -4.20
CA PRO A 446 3.06 32.73 -4.65
C PRO A 446 4.14 32.36 -5.67
N ALA A 447 4.32 33.18 -6.71
CA ALA A 447 5.27 32.89 -7.80
C ALA A 447 6.74 32.88 -7.33
N GLU A 448 7.04 33.63 -6.28
CA GLU A 448 8.34 33.64 -5.60
C GLU A 448 8.67 32.33 -4.88
N GLU A 449 7.66 31.53 -4.53
CA GLU A 449 7.81 30.21 -3.91
C GLU A 449 7.88 29.10 -4.98
N GLY A 450 8.83 29.28 -5.89
CA GLY A 450 8.93 28.51 -7.14
C GLY A 450 8.96 26.98 -6.94
N TYR A 451 9.52 26.47 -5.84
CA TYR A 451 9.51 25.03 -5.55
C TYR A 451 8.08 24.48 -5.43
N TYR A 452 7.28 25.00 -4.49
CA TYR A 452 5.92 24.51 -4.25
C TYR A 452 5.00 24.76 -5.45
N ARG A 453 5.09 25.94 -6.06
CA ARG A 453 4.26 26.30 -7.21
C ARG A 453 4.55 25.41 -8.41
N ASN A 454 5.83 25.20 -8.74
CA ASN A 454 6.18 24.41 -9.91
C ASN A 454 5.88 22.91 -9.70
N SER A 455 6.06 22.38 -8.49
CA SER A 455 5.61 21.01 -8.17
C SER A 455 4.10 20.85 -8.37
N ALA A 456 3.30 21.80 -7.87
CA ALA A 456 1.85 21.80 -8.03
C ALA A 456 1.44 21.88 -9.53
N LEU A 457 2.04 22.80 -10.29
CA LEU A 457 1.77 22.94 -11.73
C LEU A 457 2.19 21.70 -12.53
N GLN A 458 3.30 21.06 -12.17
CA GLN A 458 3.75 19.82 -12.81
C GLN A 458 2.71 18.71 -12.61
N GLN A 459 2.17 18.54 -11.39
CA GLN A 459 1.14 17.53 -11.12
C GLN A 459 -0.10 17.78 -11.99
N VAL A 460 -0.56 19.03 -12.08
CA VAL A 460 -1.71 19.41 -12.93
C VAL A 460 -1.44 19.10 -14.40
N ALA A 461 -0.25 19.45 -14.91
CA ALA A 461 0.13 19.17 -16.29
C ALA A 461 0.14 17.66 -16.59
N VAL A 462 0.68 16.85 -15.69
CA VAL A 462 0.66 15.38 -15.79
C VAL A 462 -0.79 14.86 -15.76
N GLY A 463 -1.66 15.43 -14.93
CA GLY A 463 -3.10 15.11 -14.92
C GLY A 463 -3.78 15.35 -16.26
N TYR A 464 -3.56 16.52 -16.87
CA TYR A 464 -4.04 16.80 -18.23
C TYR A 464 -3.49 15.81 -19.26
N ALA A 465 -2.20 15.49 -19.19
CA ALA A 465 -1.58 14.54 -20.11
C ALA A 465 -2.22 13.13 -20.03
N ARG A 466 -2.44 12.63 -18.80
CA ARG A 466 -3.07 11.32 -18.55
C ARG A 466 -4.52 11.27 -19.04
N SER A 467 -5.25 12.37 -18.97
CA SER A 467 -6.63 12.47 -19.48
C SER A 467 -6.72 12.62 -21.01
N GLY A 468 -5.60 12.53 -21.73
CA GLY A 468 -5.56 12.66 -23.20
C GLY A 468 -5.59 14.11 -23.68
N ASN A 469 -5.20 15.06 -22.82
CA ASN A 469 -5.20 16.51 -23.08
C ASN A 469 -3.76 17.07 -23.08
N PRO A 470 -2.86 16.64 -24.00
CA PRO A 470 -1.46 17.05 -23.99
C PRO A 470 -1.24 18.54 -24.30
N ASP A 471 -2.17 19.18 -25.02
CA ASP A 471 -2.08 20.60 -25.34
C ASP A 471 -2.29 21.45 -24.08
N GLN A 472 -3.30 21.14 -23.25
CA GLN A 472 -3.49 21.82 -21.95
C GLN A 472 -2.31 21.54 -21.00
N ALA A 473 -1.78 20.30 -21.00
CA ALA A 473 -0.58 19.99 -20.23
C ALA A 473 0.59 20.90 -20.61
N LEU A 474 0.80 21.10 -21.92
CA LEU A 474 1.85 21.98 -22.44
C LEU A 474 1.64 23.45 -22.05
N GLU A 475 0.40 23.94 -22.12
CA GLU A 475 0.08 25.31 -21.68
C GLU A 475 0.47 25.51 -20.21
N VAL A 476 0.13 24.56 -19.34
CA VAL A 476 0.49 24.62 -17.91
C VAL A 476 2.02 24.62 -17.72
N VAL A 477 2.75 23.72 -18.39
CA VAL A 477 4.23 23.67 -18.30
C VAL A 477 4.87 24.98 -18.74
N GLN A 478 4.33 25.65 -19.76
CA GLN A 478 4.83 26.93 -20.25
C GLN A 478 4.62 28.09 -19.25
N THR A 479 3.66 27.98 -18.33
CA THR A 479 3.47 28.99 -17.27
C THR A 479 4.45 28.86 -16.11
N MET A 480 5.13 27.72 -15.98
CA MET A 480 6.09 27.48 -14.90
C MET A 480 7.25 28.48 -15.00
N GLY A 481 7.63 29.07 -13.87
CA GLY A 481 8.71 30.07 -13.83
C GLY A 481 10.11 29.46 -13.94
N LEU A 482 11.13 30.32 -14.08
CA LEU A 482 12.53 29.93 -13.95
C LEU A 482 12.83 29.56 -12.49
N CYS A 483 13.00 28.26 -12.22
CA CYS A 483 13.61 27.80 -10.97
C CYS A 483 15.07 28.24 -10.95
N ASN A 484 15.49 28.96 -9.90
CA ASN A 484 16.90 29.22 -9.70
C ASN A 484 17.63 27.87 -9.56
N GLU A 485 18.63 27.62 -10.40
CA GLU A 485 19.54 26.45 -10.43
C GLU A 485 18.97 25.09 -10.89
N GLN A 486 17.65 24.87 -10.89
CA GLN A 486 17.01 23.61 -11.32
C GLN A 486 16.21 23.78 -12.63
N ALA A 487 16.36 22.86 -13.58
CA ALA A 487 15.58 22.84 -14.82
C ALA A 487 14.15 22.29 -14.61
N CYS A 488 13.37 22.87 -13.67
CA CYS A 488 12.04 22.38 -13.29
C CYS A 488 11.08 22.20 -14.47
N GLN A 489 11.12 23.11 -15.45
CA GLN A 489 10.34 22.95 -16.68
C GLN A 489 10.73 21.68 -17.45
N ALA A 490 12.03 21.33 -17.49
CA ALA A 490 12.48 20.09 -18.13
C ALA A 490 11.94 18.86 -17.40
N THR A 491 11.96 18.84 -16.06
CA THR A 491 11.33 17.77 -15.27
C THR A 491 9.85 17.64 -15.59
N ALA A 492 9.12 18.75 -15.67
CA ALA A 492 7.70 18.72 -16.03
C ALA A 492 7.46 18.21 -17.45
N PHE A 493 8.29 18.61 -18.42
CA PHE A 493 8.24 18.08 -19.79
C PHE A 493 8.50 16.57 -19.83
N ILE A 494 9.47 16.05 -19.07
CA ILE A 494 9.76 14.62 -18.98
C ILE A 494 8.58 13.86 -18.39
N ALA A 495 8.01 14.34 -17.29
CA ALA A 495 6.85 13.72 -16.64
C ALA A 495 5.60 13.72 -17.54
N VAL A 496 5.35 14.82 -18.26
CA VAL A 496 4.26 14.91 -19.26
C VAL A 496 4.53 13.95 -20.42
N ALA A 497 5.78 13.86 -20.91
CA ALA A 497 6.15 12.93 -21.98
C ALA A 497 5.89 11.47 -21.58
N GLU A 498 6.23 11.08 -20.36
CA GLU A 498 5.95 9.74 -19.83
C GLU A 498 4.43 9.46 -19.81
N ALA A 499 3.63 10.40 -19.29
CA ALA A 499 2.18 10.27 -19.25
C ALA A 499 1.56 10.13 -20.65
N VAL A 500 2.02 10.94 -21.61
CA VAL A 500 1.58 10.89 -23.01
C VAL A 500 2.00 9.57 -23.68
N SER A 501 3.19 9.07 -23.38
CA SER A 501 3.67 7.78 -23.87
C SER A 501 2.81 6.62 -23.39
N LYS A 502 2.48 6.59 -22.08
CA LYS A 502 1.55 5.61 -21.49
C LYS A 502 0.16 5.65 -22.13
N GLY A 503 -0.29 6.85 -22.53
CA GLY A 503 -1.50 7.05 -23.34
C GLY A 503 -1.41 6.55 -24.80
N GLY A 504 -0.32 5.88 -25.19
CA GLY A 504 -0.12 5.30 -26.51
C GLY A 504 0.43 6.27 -27.56
N GLN A 505 1.05 7.38 -27.14
CA GLN A 505 1.58 8.41 -28.05
C GLN A 505 3.10 8.65 -27.89
N PRO A 506 3.96 7.63 -28.11
CA PRO A 506 5.41 7.75 -27.90
C PRO A 506 6.09 8.76 -28.84
N ALA A 507 5.53 8.99 -30.04
CA ALA A 507 6.05 10.02 -30.95
C ALA A 507 5.83 11.45 -30.41
N THR A 508 4.67 11.70 -29.79
CA THR A 508 4.39 12.98 -29.11
C THR A 508 5.28 13.14 -27.88
N ALA A 509 5.52 12.05 -27.14
CA ALA A 509 6.44 12.04 -26.01
C ALA A 509 7.86 12.49 -26.44
N LEU A 510 8.39 11.99 -27.56
CA LEU A 510 9.69 12.44 -28.09
C LEU A 510 9.75 13.95 -28.34
N MET A 511 8.69 14.56 -28.90
CA MET A 511 8.64 16.01 -29.12
C MET A 511 8.69 16.82 -27.81
N LEU A 512 8.14 16.27 -26.73
CA LEU A 512 8.19 16.88 -25.40
C LEU A 512 9.58 16.72 -24.75
N LEU A 513 10.22 15.56 -24.94
CA LEU A 513 11.61 15.34 -24.50
C LEU A 513 12.59 16.27 -25.23
N ASP A 514 12.32 16.63 -26.50
CA ASP A 514 13.11 17.65 -27.23
C ASP A 514 13.07 19.01 -26.51
N GLN A 515 11.89 19.42 -26.02
CA GLN A 515 11.76 20.67 -25.24
C GLN A 515 12.53 20.60 -23.93
N ALA A 516 12.41 19.49 -23.19
CA ALA A 516 13.15 19.27 -21.95
C ALA A 516 14.67 19.35 -22.17
N HIS A 517 15.15 18.75 -23.25
CA HIS A 517 16.57 18.73 -23.59
C HIS A 517 17.11 20.13 -23.90
N GLU A 518 16.39 20.95 -24.66
CA GLU A 518 16.82 22.32 -24.96
C GLU A 518 16.86 23.20 -23.69
N ILE A 519 15.92 23.00 -22.76
CA ILE A 519 15.92 23.69 -21.46
C ILE A 519 17.14 23.29 -20.63
N LEU A 520 17.44 21.98 -20.53
CA LEU A 520 18.63 21.50 -19.82
C LEU A 520 19.93 22.04 -20.41
N LYS A 521 20.05 22.10 -21.75
CA LYS A 521 21.20 22.72 -22.43
C LYS A 521 21.34 24.19 -22.07
N ALA A 522 20.22 24.92 -22.06
CA ALA A 522 20.21 26.35 -21.75
C ALA A 522 20.56 26.65 -20.29
N ALA A 523 20.25 25.75 -19.35
CA ALA A 523 20.52 25.92 -17.93
C ALA A 523 22.02 25.95 -17.58
N GLN A 524 22.91 25.41 -18.43
CA GLN A 524 24.37 25.45 -18.28
C GLN A 524 24.91 24.98 -16.91
N ALA A 525 24.17 24.11 -16.21
CA ALA A 525 24.52 23.58 -14.90
C ALA A 525 24.41 22.04 -14.91
N PRO A 526 25.36 21.35 -15.55
CA PRO A 526 25.26 19.91 -15.83
C PRO A 526 25.34 19.04 -14.58
N ASP A 527 26.00 19.50 -13.51
CA ASP A 527 26.15 18.72 -12.27
C ASP A 527 24.92 18.86 -11.36
N SER A 528 24.31 20.05 -11.27
CA SER A 528 23.10 20.27 -10.46
C SER A 528 21.85 19.66 -11.10
N ASN A 529 21.84 19.47 -12.41
CA ASN A 529 20.73 18.86 -13.17
C ASN A 529 21.04 17.43 -13.63
N ARG A 530 22.01 16.76 -13.02
CA ARG A 530 22.43 15.40 -13.40
C ARG A 530 21.27 14.42 -13.40
N ASP A 531 20.48 14.41 -12.33
CA ASP A 531 19.42 13.42 -12.14
C ASP A 531 18.30 13.63 -13.18
N ILE A 532 17.99 14.88 -13.51
CA ILE A 532 17.05 15.25 -14.59
C ILE A 532 17.58 14.79 -15.96
N TRP A 533 18.89 14.91 -16.19
CA TRP A 533 19.51 14.45 -17.45
C TRP A 533 19.48 12.93 -17.58
N ILE A 534 19.67 12.20 -16.48
CA ILE A 534 19.56 10.74 -16.42
C ILE A 534 18.13 10.33 -16.77
N GLU A 535 17.14 10.92 -16.09
CA GLU A 535 15.71 10.68 -16.36
C GLU A 535 15.34 10.97 -17.81
N LEU A 536 15.78 12.12 -18.35
CA LEU A 536 15.60 12.49 -19.75
C LEU A 536 16.17 11.44 -20.70
N SER A 537 17.40 10.99 -20.46
CA SER A 537 18.11 10.06 -21.35
C SER A 537 17.47 8.66 -21.32
N THR A 538 17.04 8.22 -20.13
CA THR A 538 16.26 6.98 -19.96
C THR A 538 14.97 7.06 -20.76
N GLN A 539 14.23 8.16 -20.65
CA GLN A 539 12.99 8.34 -21.39
C GLN A 539 13.24 8.40 -22.89
N TYR A 540 14.28 9.09 -23.38
CA TYR A 540 14.63 9.05 -24.81
C TYR A 540 14.88 7.62 -25.28
N ALA A 541 15.68 6.83 -24.55
CA ALA A 541 15.97 5.45 -24.91
C ALA A 541 14.67 4.62 -25.00
N ILE A 542 13.77 4.76 -24.02
CA ILE A 542 12.46 4.09 -24.02
C ILE A 542 11.62 4.53 -25.22
N GLN A 543 11.44 5.85 -25.42
CA GLN A 543 10.55 6.37 -26.44
C GLN A 543 11.05 6.05 -27.86
N HIS A 544 12.35 6.15 -28.11
CA HIS A 544 12.94 5.74 -29.39
C HIS A 544 12.75 4.23 -29.65
N SER A 545 12.89 3.39 -28.62
CA SER A 545 12.62 1.96 -28.74
C SER A 545 11.15 1.68 -29.08
N LEU A 546 10.21 2.35 -28.40
CA LEU A 546 8.76 2.21 -28.63
C LEU A 546 8.34 2.61 -30.06
N VAL A 547 9.01 3.59 -30.68
CA VAL A 547 8.76 3.96 -32.09
C VAL A 547 9.60 3.16 -33.11
N GLY A 548 10.37 2.17 -32.65
CA GLY A 548 11.18 1.29 -33.50
C GLY A 548 12.50 1.88 -33.98
N GLN A 549 12.97 2.97 -33.37
CA GLN A 549 14.25 3.64 -33.67
C GLN A 549 15.37 3.06 -32.80
N VAL A 550 15.70 1.78 -33.03
CA VAL A 550 16.65 1.01 -32.20
C VAL A 550 18.03 1.66 -32.09
N ASP A 551 18.57 2.21 -33.19
CA ASP A 551 19.89 2.86 -33.17
C ASP A 551 19.89 4.09 -32.25
N GLN A 552 18.84 4.91 -32.28
CA GLN A 552 18.73 6.09 -31.42
C GLN A 552 18.51 5.68 -29.96
N ALA A 553 17.76 4.61 -29.70
CA ALA A 553 17.60 4.08 -28.35
C ALA A 553 18.94 3.60 -27.78
N ALA A 554 19.76 2.94 -28.59
CA ALA A 554 21.11 2.51 -28.22
C ALA A 554 22.04 3.71 -27.96
N ASP A 555 22.02 4.73 -28.83
CA ASP A 555 22.84 5.94 -28.66
C ASP A 555 22.54 6.67 -27.33
N TRP A 556 21.27 6.74 -26.94
CA TRP A 556 20.86 7.36 -25.67
C TRP A 556 21.23 6.51 -24.45
N ARG A 557 21.08 5.19 -24.54
CA ARG A 557 21.58 4.26 -23.53
C ARG A 557 23.08 4.40 -23.33
N ASP A 558 23.86 4.49 -24.41
CA ASP A 558 25.32 4.57 -24.33
C ASP A 558 25.78 5.90 -23.73
N GLN A 559 25.12 7.00 -24.07
CA GLN A 559 25.32 8.29 -23.39
C GLN A 559 25.02 8.20 -21.88
N LEU A 560 23.96 7.49 -21.51
CA LEU A 560 23.59 7.30 -20.11
C LEU A 560 24.67 6.53 -19.34
N ILE A 561 25.22 5.47 -19.93
CA ILE A 561 26.34 4.70 -19.37
C ILE A 561 27.56 5.60 -19.20
N ASP A 562 27.95 6.33 -20.25
CA ASP A 562 29.08 7.26 -20.20
C ASP A 562 28.93 8.25 -19.05
N ARG A 563 27.70 8.74 -18.82
CA ARG A 563 27.43 9.67 -17.72
C ARG A 563 27.51 8.99 -16.35
N LEU A 564 26.93 7.81 -16.17
CA LEU A 564 26.99 7.07 -14.91
C LEU A 564 28.42 6.71 -14.51
N ASN A 565 29.27 6.39 -15.50
CA ASN A 565 30.69 6.12 -15.30
C ASN A 565 31.47 7.34 -14.75
N THR A 566 30.91 8.56 -14.83
CA THR A 566 31.53 9.76 -14.22
C THR A 566 31.19 9.93 -12.73
N LEU A 567 30.26 9.14 -12.19
CA LEU A 567 29.75 9.30 -10.82
C LEU A 567 30.48 8.40 -9.84
N GLU A 568 30.36 8.72 -8.55
CA GLU A 568 30.78 7.79 -7.49
C GLU A 568 29.96 6.50 -7.57
N TYR A 569 30.62 5.36 -7.42
CA TYR A 569 30.03 4.03 -7.64
C TYR A 569 28.73 3.80 -6.86
N PHE A 570 28.61 4.34 -5.64
CA PHE A 570 27.39 4.19 -4.83
C PHE A 570 26.20 4.96 -5.43
N ILE A 571 26.44 6.18 -5.91
CA ILE A 571 25.42 7.00 -6.58
C ILE A 571 25.04 6.38 -7.93
N ALA A 572 26.05 5.93 -8.69
CA ALA A 572 25.84 5.26 -9.97
C ALA A 572 25.02 3.97 -9.82
N ALA A 573 25.26 3.17 -8.78
CA ALA A 573 24.50 1.96 -8.50
C ALA A 573 23.02 2.25 -8.21
N GLU A 574 22.73 3.28 -7.43
CA GLU A 574 21.34 3.67 -7.13
C GLU A 574 20.58 4.12 -8.39
N LEU A 575 21.19 5.01 -9.17
CA LEU A 575 20.61 5.48 -10.43
C LEU A 575 20.48 4.36 -11.46
N THR A 576 21.40 3.40 -11.47
CA THR A 576 21.33 2.19 -12.32
C THR A 576 20.08 1.36 -12.03
N ARG A 577 19.73 1.17 -10.75
CA ARG A 577 18.49 0.45 -10.37
C ARG A 577 17.24 1.17 -10.88
N GLN A 578 17.20 2.50 -10.76
CA GLN A 578 16.09 3.31 -11.25
C GLN A 578 15.92 3.17 -12.77
N VAL A 579 17.00 3.32 -13.54
CA VAL A 579 17.01 3.18 -15.01
C VAL A 579 16.54 1.79 -15.45
N ILE A 580 17.03 0.74 -14.80
CA ILE A 580 16.63 -0.64 -15.12
C ILE A 580 15.16 -0.87 -14.79
N GLY A 581 14.69 -0.33 -13.66
CA GLY A 581 13.27 -0.33 -13.32
C GLY A 581 12.42 0.33 -14.41
N ASP A 582 12.80 1.50 -14.89
CA ASP A 582 12.09 2.20 -15.97
C ASP A 582 12.03 1.40 -17.27
N PHE A 583 13.15 0.79 -17.68
CA PHE A 583 13.18 -0.09 -18.84
C PHE A 583 12.28 -1.31 -18.67
N LEU A 584 12.34 -1.99 -17.52
CA LEU A 584 11.55 -3.21 -17.29
C LEU A 584 10.06 -2.93 -17.15
N ARG A 585 9.67 -1.82 -16.51
CA ARG A 585 8.27 -1.34 -16.42
C ARG A 585 7.67 -1.06 -17.80
N THR A 586 8.47 -0.50 -18.70
CA THR A 586 8.06 -0.23 -20.09
C THR A 586 8.28 -1.40 -21.05
N GLN A 587 8.50 -2.61 -20.49
CA GLN A 587 8.74 -3.87 -21.20
C GLN A 587 9.97 -3.87 -22.12
N GLN A 588 10.90 -2.93 -21.93
CA GLN A 588 12.15 -2.80 -22.67
C GLN A 588 13.25 -3.71 -22.10
N VAL A 589 12.98 -5.01 -22.05
CA VAL A 589 13.91 -6.01 -21.47
C VAL A 589 15.28 -5.99 -22.16
N GLU A 590 15.30 -5.82 -23.48
CA GLU A 590 16.56 -5.77 -24.24
C GLU A 590 17.40 -4.54 -23.87
N LEU A 591 16.79 -3.37 -23.69
CA LEU A 591 17.50 -2.17 -23.21
C LEU A 591 18.07 -2.39 -21.81
N ALA A 592 17.29 -2.97 -20.89
CA ALA A 592 17.73 -3.25 -19.52
C ALA A 592 18.95 -4.19 -19.47
N VAL A 593 18.90 -5.28 -20.25
CA VAL A 593 19.99 -6.26 -20.34
C VAL A 593 21.24 -5.62 -20.95
N GLN A 594 21.11 -4.92 -22.08
CA GLN A 594 22.25 -4.27 -22.75
C GLN A 594 22.86 -3.16 -21.88
N PHE A 595 22.01 -2.43 -21.16
CA PHE A 595 22.45 -1.40 -20.23
C PHE A 595 23.27 -1.99 -19.08
N ALA A 596 22.74 -3.00 -18.38
CA ALA A 596 23.46 -3.68 -17.30
C ALA A 596 24.79 -4.30 -17.79
N GLN A 597 24.78 -4.92 -18.98
CA GLN A 597 25.95 -5.55 -19.57
C GLN A 597 27.09 -4.57 -19.86
N ASN A 598 26.76 -3.34 -20.26
CA ASN A 598 27.75 -2.37 -20.76
C ASN A 598 28.29 -1.42 -19.66
N LEU A 599 27.86 -1.58 -18.41
CA LEU A 599 28.42 -0.84 -17.26
C LEU A 599 29.86 -1.27 -16.97
N GLU A 600 30.75 -0.29 -16.75
CA GLU A 600 32.19 -0.56 -16.59
C GLU A 600 32.59 -0.94 -15.16
N ASP A 601 32.02 -0.26 -14.16
CA ASP A 601 32.33 -0.52 -12.76
C ASP A 601 31.67 -1.82 -12.29
N THR A 602 32.46 -2.72 -11.73
CA THR A 602 32.01 -4.07 -11.33
C THR A 602 30.92 -4.04 -10.25
N PHE A 603 30.95 -3.08 -9.33
CA PHE A 603 29.92 -2.95 -8.30
C PHE A 603 28.61 -2.42 -8.89
N VAL A 604 28.69 -1.38 -9.72
CA VAL A 604 27.53 -0.80 -10.41
C VAL A 604 26.89 -1.81 -11.36
N GLN A 605 27.70 -2.52 -12.13
CA GLN A 605 27.26 -3.62 -12.99
C GLN A 605 26.62 -4.75 -12.17
N GLY A 606 27.18 -5.09 -11.01
CA GLY A 606 26.60 -6.05 -10.07
C GLY A 606 25.21 -5.63 -9.59
N ALA A 607 25.04 -4.37 -9.17
CA ALA A 607 23.75 -3.81 -8.79
C ALA A 607 22.75 -3.84 -9.95
N GLY A 608 23.19 -3.53 -11.17
CA GLY A 608 22.34 -3.58 -12.36
C GLY A 608 21.84 -4.98 -12.66
N TRP A 609 22.73 -5.98 -12.71
CA TRP A 609 22.30 -7.36 -12.93
C TRP A 609 21.42 -7.90 -11.80
N HIS A 610 21.69 -7.49 -10.56
CA HIS A 610 20.85 -7.84 -9.43
C HIS A 610 19.40 -7.37 -9.65
N GLU A 611 19.22 -6.10 -10.04
CA GLU A 611 17.91 -5.54 -10.32
C GLU A 611 17.23 -6.22 -11.52
N VAL A 612 17.95 -6.45 -12.62
CA VAL A 612 17.41 -7.12 -13.80
C VAL A 612 16.88 -8.51 -13.45
N VAL A 613 17.68 -9.32 -12.77
CA VAL A 613 17.31 -10.71 -12.47
C VAL A 613 16.14 -10.78 -11.50
N LEU A 614 16.14 -9.94 -10.44
CA LEU A 614 15.05 -9.96 -9.46
C LEU A 614 13.72 -9.47 -10.04
N GLN A 615 13.70 -8.35 -10.78
CA GLN A 615 12.45 -7.88 -11.38
C GLN A 615 11.92 -8.85 -12.45
N LEU A 616 12.81 -9.51 -13.21
CA LEU A 616 12.38 -10.58 -14.13
C LEU A 616 11.77 -11.77 -13.38
N LEU A 617 12.28 -12.10 -12.19
CA LEU A 617 11.68 -13.14 -11.33
C LEU A 617 10.30 -12.74 -10.81
N GLU A 618 10.14 -11.50 -10.36
CA GLU A 618 8.87 -10.93 -9.93
C GLU A 618 7.83 -10.95 -11.06
N GLN A 619 8.26 -10.67 -12.30
CA GLN A 619 7.43 -10.79 -13.51
C GLN A 619 7.21 -12.24 -13.99
N GLY A 620 7.74 -13.25 -13.27
CA GLY A 620 7.61 -14.67 -13.62
C GLY A 620 8.44 -15.13 -14.83
N LYS A 621 9.41 -14.32 -15.29
CA LYS A 621 10.33 -14.64 -16.40
C LYS A 621 11.55 -15.45 -15.91
N THR A 622 11.30 -16.51 -15.13
CA THR A 622 12.33 -17.30 -14.41
C THR A 622 13.43 -17.85 -15.33
N GLU A 623 13.09 -18.39 -16.50
CA GLU A 623 14.09 -18.95 -17.43
C GLU A 623 15.02 -17.87 -18.01
N LEU A 624 14.48 -16.69 -18.30
CA LEU A 624 15.29 -15.57 -18.76
C LEU A 624 16.19 -15.08 -17.62
N ALA A 625 15.63 -14.87 -16.42
CA ALA A 625 16.37 -14.48 -15.23
C ALA A 625 17.54 -15.44 -14.95
N ARG A 626 17.28 -16.75 -14.97
CA ARG A 626 18.29 -17.80 -14.84
C ARG A 626 19.40 -17.70 -15.89
N SER A 627 19.03 -17.47 -17.15
CA SER A 627 20.01 -17.41 -18.25
C SER A 627 20.97 -16.22 -18.13
N LEU A 628 20.57 -15.16 -17.42
CA LEU A 628 21.32 -13.91 -17.24
C LEU A 628 22.25 -13.92 -16.03
N VAL A 629 22.07 -14.84 -15.07
CA VAL A 629 22.96 -14.91 -13.87
C VAL A 629 24.43 -15.11 -14.23
N LYS A 630 24.71 -15.79 -15.34
CA LYS A 630 26.08 -15.99 -15.82
C LYS A 630 26.80 -14.67 -16.13
N GLU A 631 26.05 -13.62 -16.48
CA GLU A 631 26.55 -12.28 -16.84
C GLU A 631 26.90 -11.42 -15.62
N VAL A 632 26.44 -11.79 -14.43
CA VAL A 632 26.80 -11.10 -13.17
C VAL A 632 28.32 -11.15 -13.00
N PRO A 633 29.02 -10.08 -12.60
CA PRO A 633 30.48 -10.08 -12.63
C PRO A 633 31.12 -10.76 -11.41
N THR A 634 30.50 -10.66 -10.22
CA THR A 634 31.08 -11.14 -8.96
C THR A 634 30.55 -12.53 -8.57
N PRO A 635 31.40 -13.42 -8.03
CA PRO A 635 30.96 -14.70 -7.46
C PRO A 635 29.93 -14.53 -6.35
N GLU A 636 30.05 -13.49 -5.52
CA GLU A 636 29.14 -13.17 -4.43
C GLU A 636 27.74 -12.82 -4.97
N GLY A 637 27.67 -11.90 -5.95
CA GLY A 637 26.41 -11.51 -6.59
C GLY A 637 25.77 -12.66 -7.37
N LYS A 638 26.58 -13.51 -8.03
CA LYS A 638 26.09 -14.74 -8.67
C LYS A 638 25.46 -15.67 -7.66
N ALA A 639 26.15 -15.93 -6.55
CA ALA A 639 25.65 -16.83 -5.52
C ALA A 639 24.33 -16.30 -4.93
N GLN A 640 24.24 -15.00 -4.63
CA GLN A 640 23.00 -14.37 -4.16
C GLN A 640 21.83 -14.58 -5.13
N LEU A 641 22.03 -14.31 -6.42
CA LEU A 641 20.96 -14.45 -7.42
C LEU A 641 20.59 -15.91 -7.70
N LEU A 642 21.56 -16.84 -7.68
CA LEU A 642 21.26 -18.26 -7.77
C LEU A 642 20.51 -18.76 -6.54
N ILE A 643 20.78 -18.22 -5.35
CA ILE A 643 20.02 -18.50 -4.12
C ILE A 643 18.60 -17.97 -4.26
N ALA A 644 18.40 -16.73 -4.74
CA ALA A 644 17.05 -16.20 -5.00
C ALA A 644 16.27 -17.06 -6.01
N LEU A 645 16.91 -17.49 -7.11
CA LEU A 645 16.33 -18.43 -8.06
C LEU A 645 16.04 -19.80 -7.44
N THR A 646 16.89 -20.25 -6.52
CA THR A 646 16.68 -21.49 -5.78
C THR A 646 15.47 -21.37 -4.88
N ASP A 647 15.33 -20.26 -4.15
CA ASP A 647 14.20 -20.01 -3.25
C ASP A 647 12.90 -19.92 -4.04
N ASP A 648 12.92 -19.25 -5.20
CA ASP A 648 11.83 -19.24 -6.16
C ASP A 648 11.47 -20.67 -6.60
N ALA A 649 12.46 -21.47 -7.03
CA ALA A 649 12.24 -22.85 -7.48
C ALA A 649 11.75 -23.80 -6.37
N ILE A 650 12.26 -23.65 -5.13
CA ILE A 650 11.75 -24.37 -3.95
C ILE A 650 10.31 -23.94 -3.69
N GLY A 651 10.06 -22.64 -3.70
CA GLY A 651 8.76 -22.02 -3.45
C GLY A 651 7.70 -22.47 -4.44
N VAL A 652 8.03 -22.68 -5.71
CA VAL A 652 7.11 -23.24 -6.72
C VAL A 652 7.13 -24.78 -6.83
N GLY A 653 7.86 -25.48 -5.96
CA GLY A 653 7.90 -26.96 -5.91
C GLY A 653 8.78 -27.64 -6.96
N HIS A 654 9.59 -26.89 -7.72
CA HIS A 654 10.49 -27.42 -8.75
C HIS A 654 11.80 -27.96 -8.13
N ARG A 655 11.72 -29.08 -7.41
CA ARG A 655 12.85 -29.68 -6.65
C ARG A 655 14.10 -29.99 -7.48
N ASP A 656 13.94 -30.50 -8.71
CA ASP A 656 15.07 -30.83 -9.58
C ASP A 656 15.83 -29.56 -10.01
N LEU A 657 15.08 -28.50 -10.37
CA LEU A 657 15.63 -27.20 -10.69
C LEU A 657 16.32 -26.58 -9.48
N ALA A 658 15.71 -26.62 -8.30
CA ALA A 658 16.30 -26.13 -7.07
C ALA A 658 17.63 -26.84 -6.74
N THR A 659 17.68 -28.17 -6.93
CA THR A 659 18.90 -28.95 -6.70
C THR A 659 20.01 -28.61 -7.70
N ASP A 660 19.65 -28.42 -8.98
CA ASP A 660 20.58 -28.00 -10.03
C ASP A 660 21.14 -26.59 -9.76
N LEU A 661 20.28 -25.64 -9.37
CA LEU A 661 20.67 -24.29 -8.98
C LEU A 661 21.57 -24.30 -7.74
N LEU A 662 21.28 -25.11 -6.71
CA LEU A 662 22.15 -25.26 -5.54
C LEU A 662 23.51 -25.86 -5.89
N SER A 663 23.57 -26.75 -6.88
CA SER A 663 24.84 -27.32 -7.36
C SER A 663 25.69 -26.24 -8.04
N GLN A 664 25.07 -25.45 -8.92
CA GLN A 664 25.72 -24.28 -9.54
C GLN A 664 26.16 -23.24 -8.49
N THR A 665 25.32 -22.96 -7.50
CA THR A 665 25.65 -22.04 -6.39
C THR A 665 26.85 -22.56 -5.59
N LEU A 666 26.94 -23.86 -5.32
CA LEU A 666 28.08 -24.44 -4.60
C LEU A 666 29.39 -24.29 -5.38
N GLU A 667 29.37 -24.52 -6.69
CA GLU A 667 30.53 -24.30 -7.56
C GLU A 667 30.98 -22.84 -7.51
N VAL A 668 30.04 -21.90 -7.59
CA VAL A 668 30.33 -20.46 -7.47
C VAL A 668 30.84 -20.10 -6.08
N ALA A 669 30.21 -20.60 -5.02
CA ALA A 669 30.55 -20.29 -3.63
C ALA A 669 31.99 -20.70 -3.26
N GLN A 670 32.47 -21.80 -3.83
CA GLN A 670 33.86 -22.25 -3.66
C GLN A 670 34.89 -21.29 -4.27
N THR A 671 34.48 -20.42 -5.20
CA THR A 671 35.34 -19.39 -5.81
C THR A 671 35.35 -18.07 -5.02
N ILE A 672 34.47 -17.89 -4.04
CA ILE A 672 34.44 -16.71 -3.17
C ILE A 672 35.69 -16.70 -2.26
N ALA A 673 36.32 -15.55 -2.09
CA ALA A 673 37.59 -15.43 -1.38
C ALA A 673 37.41 -15.22 0.15
N GLY A 674 37.97 -16.12 0.98
CA GLY A 674 38.29 -15.95 2.43
C GLY A 674 37.11 -15.66 3.40
N PRO A 675 37.29 -15.78 4.74
CA PRO A 675 36.26 -15.33 5.68
C PRO A 675 36.45 -13.85 6.06
N ASP A 676 35.32 -13.19 6.20
CA ASP A 676 34.96 -11.98 6.94
C ASP A 676 35.71 -10.65 6.67
N VAL A 677 34.92 -9.59 6.67
CA VAL A 677 35.28 -8.16 6.63
C VAL A 677 35.53 -7.58 5.23
N ARG A 678 34.48 -7.51 4.42
CA ARG A 678 34.26 -6.30 3.60
C ARG A 678 33.06 -5.55 4.18
N PRO A 679 33.22 -4.30 4.64
CA PRO A 679 32.05 -3.49 4.98
C PRO A 679 31.39 -3.10 3.65
N MET A 680 30.25 -3.73 3.36
CA MET A 680 29.07 -3.19 2.64
C MET A 680 28.21 -4.25 1.91
N ASP A 681 28.57 -5.54 1.91
CA ASP A 681 27.70 -6.60 1.38
C ASP A 681 27.71 -7.83 2.31
N GLU A 682 26.57 -8.16 2.92
CA GLU A 682 26.38 -9.18 3.97
C GLU A 682 26.51 -10.65 3.48
N TRP A 683 27.22 -10.93 2.39
CA TRP A 683 27.27 -12.25 1.74
C TRP A 683 28.69 -12.72 1.44
N ASP A 684 29.47 -12.93 2.50
CA ASP A 684 30.76 -13.60 2.38
C ASP A 684 30.60 -15.11 2.08
N ARG A 685 31.76 -15.79 1.94
CA ARG A 685 31.81 -17.21 1.66
C ARG A 685 31.12 -18.05 2.74
N ALA A 686 31.27 -17.69 4.02
CA ALA A 686 30.70 -18.45 5.13
C ALA A 686 29.17 -18.33 5.14
N SER A 687 28.66 -17.12 4.94
CA SER A 687 27.25 -16.80 4.78
C SER A 687 26.63 -17.54 3.58
N THR A 688 27.35 -17.61 2.46
CA THR A 688 26.92 -18.35 1.28
C THR A 688 26.86 -19.87 1.53
N PHE A 689 27.87 -20.46 2.20
CA PHE A 689 27.83 -21.87 2.58
C PHE A 689 26.74 -22.18 3.61
N SER A 690 26.46 -21.25 4.52
CA SER A 690 25.35 -21.35 5.46
C SER A 690 24.01 -21.38 4.72
N ALA A 691 23.79 -20.44 3.79
CA ALA A 691 22.60 -20.37 2.97
C ALA A 691 22.38 -21.64 2.11
N LEU A 692 23.45 -22.15 1.50
CA LEU A 692 23.46 -23.42 0.76
C LEU A 692 23.09 -24.60 1.65
N SER A 693 23.72 -24.72 2.81
CA SER A 693 23.53 -25.86 3.72
C SER A 693 22.08 -25.94 4.20
N ILE A 694 21.49 -24.80 4.56
CA ILE A 694 20.08 -24.72 4.98
C ILE A 694 19.14 -25.17 3.84
N ARG A 695 19.40 -24.77 2.59
CA ARG A 695 18.56 -25.13 1.43
C ARG A 695 18.70 -26.59 1.02
N TYR A 696 19.92 -27.14 1.03
CA TYR A 696 20.13 -28.58 0.84
C TYR A 696 19.40 -29.39 1.92
N ALA A 697 19.42 -28.93 3.17
CA ALA A 697 18.69 -29.58 4.25
C ALA A 697 17.17 -29.49 4.06
N ALA A 698 16.66 -28.34 3.61
CA ALA A 698 15.24 -28.15 3.27
C ALA A 698 14.76 -29.07 2.14
N LEU A 699 15.63 -29.42 1.19
CA LEU A 699 15.37 -30.40 0.14
C LEU A 699 15.55 -31.86 0.59
N GLY A 700 15.77 -32.12 1.89
CA GLY A 700 15.98 -33.46 2.44
C GLY A 700 17.37 -34.04 2.18
N GLN A 701 18.33 -33.24 1.70
CA GLN A 701 19.70 -33.66 1.38
C GLN A 701 20.64 -33.39 2.57
N SER A 702 20.31 -33.92 3.75
CA SER A 702 20.99 -33.60 5.02
C SER A 702 22.48 -33.97 5.04
N THR A 703 22.89 -35.00 4.29
CA THR A 703 24.32 -35.37 4.17
C THR A 703 25.11 -34.30 3.41
N GLN A 704 24.55 -33.80 2.31
CA GLN A 704 25.17 -32.74 1.51
C GLN A 704 25.22 -31.43 2.32
N ALA A 705 24.13 -31.09 3.02
CA ALA A 705 24.07 -29.94 3.90
C ALA A 705 25.17 -29.95 4.99
N ALA A 706 25.37 -31.09 5.65
CA ALA A 706 26.42 -31.24 6.65
C ALA A 706 27.83 -31.11 6.03
N GLN A 707 28.06 -31.69 4.85
CA GLN A 707 29.35 -31.58 4.16
C GLN A 707 29.69 -30.14 3.78
N ILE A 708 28.70 -29.34 3.36
CA ILE A 708 28.90 -27.94 3.01
C ILE A 708 29.13 -27.09 4.27
N ALA A 709 28.41 -27.36 5.37
CA ALA A 709 28.63 -26.68 6.64
C ALA A 709 30.07 -26.87 7.16
N GLU A 710 30.66 -28.05 6.96
CA GLU A 710 32.06 -28.33 7.32
C GLU A 710 33.08 -27.51 6.50
N MET A 711 32.66 -26.90 5.38
CA MET A 711 33.51 -26.00 4.58
C MET A 711 33.65 -24.61 5.23
N ILE A 712 32.80 -24.27 6.21
CA ILE A 712 32.91 -23.03 6.99
C ILE A 712 34.12 -23.13 7.92
N THR A 713 35.02 -22.16 7.78
CA THR A 713 36.29 -22.12 8.51
C THR A 713 36.13 -21.59 9.93
N ASP A 714 35.19 -20.66 10.16
CA ASP A 714 34.89 -20.17 11.50
C ASP A 714 34.19 -21.27 12.32
N GLU A 715 34.76 -21.60 13.46
CA GLU A 715 34.27 -22.70 14.30
C GLU A 715 32.94 -22.37 14.98
N SER A 716 32.70 -21.10 15.32
CA SER A 716 31.48 -20.66 15.99
C SER A 716 30.31 -20.73 15.01
N GLU A 717 30.46 -20.16 13.81
CA GLU A 717 29.45 -20.19 12.76
C GLU A 717 29.16 -21.61 12.27
N ARG A 718 30.21 -22.42 12.05
CA ARG A 718 30.05 -23.82 11.67
C ARG A 718 29.28 -24.61 12.73
N THR A 719 29.62 -24.43 14.01
CA THR A 719 28.97 -25.15 15.11
C THR A 719 27.51 -24.72 15.24
N ALA A 720 27.23 -23.42 15.17
CA ALA A 720 25.88 -22.88 15.18
C ALA A 720 25.05 -23.43 14.00
N LEU A 721 25.62 -23.45 12.79
CA LEU A 721 24.96 -23.99 11.60
C LEU A 721 24.69 -25.49 11.73
N LEU A 722 25.67 -26.31 12.14
CA LEU A 722 25.49 -27.75 12.31
C LEU A 722 24.40 -28.07 13.36
N GLN A 723 24.30 -27.27 14.41
CA GLN A 723 23.22 -27.36 15.40
C GLN A 723 21.86 -27.03 14.76
N ARG A 724 21.77 -25.96 13.97
CA ARG A 724 20.56 -25.57 13.21
C ARG A 724 20.14 -26.63 12.19
N LEU A 725 21.10 -27.25 11.49
CA LEU A 725 20.83 -28.34 10.55
C LEU A 725 20.24 -29.59 11.22
N GLY A 726 20.44 -29.75 12.53
CA GLY A 726 19.78 -30.79 13.33
C GLY A 726 18.25 -30.71 13.26
N CYS A 727 17.69 -29.51 13.12
CA CYS A 727 16.24 -29.28 13.03
C CYS A 727 15.60 -29.86 11.75
N TYR A 728 16.41 -30.14 10.71
CA TYR A 728 15.94 -30.71 9.44
C TYR A 728 15.99 -32.25 9.40
N ARG A 729 16.51 -32.91 10.45
CA ARG A 729 16.62 -34.39 10.50
C ARG A 729 15.33 -35.07 10.97
N ASP A 730 14.51 -34.38 11.76
CA ASP A 730 13.31 -34.94 12.37
C ASP A 730 12.03 -34.75 11.54
N THR A 731 12.08 -33.98 10.45
CA THR A 731 10.94 -33.71 9.54
C THR A 731 10.88 -34.60 8.30
N ALA A 732 11.68 -35.65 8.24
CA ALA A 732 11.63 -36.67 7.18
C ALA A 732 10.36 -37.56 7.28
N SER A 733 9.17 -36.97 7.25
CA SER A 733 8.01 -37.63 6.66
C SER A 733 7.95 -37.31 5.17
N PRO A 734 7.67 -38.29 4.30
CA PRO A 734 7.73 -38.10 2.86
C PRO A 734 6.65 -37.11 2.42
N ILE A 735 7.07 -35.93 1.97
CA ILE A 735 6.27 -35.04 1.12
C ILE A 735 6.09 -35.79 -0.21
N ASN A 736 4.92 -36.41 -0.38
CA ASN A 736 4.44 -37.06 -1.60
C ASN A 736 3.34 -36.22 -2.23
#